data_AF-A0A966QGF2-F1
#
_entry.id   AF-A0A966QGF2-F1
#
_cell.length_a   1.000
_cell.length_b   1.000
_cell.length_c   1.000
_cell.angle_alpha   90.00
_cell.angle_beta   90.00
_cell.angle_gamma   90.00
#
_symmetry.space_group_name_H-M   'P 1'
#
loop_
_entity.id
_entity.type
_entity.pdbx_description
1 polymer ?
#
loop_
_entity_poly.entity_id
_entity_poly.type
_entity_poly.pdbx_seq_one_letter_code
_entity_poly.pdbx_strand_id
1 'polypeptide(L)'
;MGSDPSFAAMPWSQLEARLSDGRAPRSRSWNAGGDGPAWGAKRQPYVAADIVRGESQHPYAELHCRSHFSFLQGASHPEQLVEQATRLSLTALALTDRNGLYGIVRFAEAARALSMPTVFGAQLECDQGDVVVLARNPRGYGHLASAISDGQLAGSKDEPIFRIDRLAEFSGDGWWVLTGAMSGAVARAMHRDGPAAAERVVQQLIAACGRDNVLVELWDHGDPLDSVRNDELVRIAHRNGLSCVATNDVLYALPAQHRLATAVAAVRRRGSLDDIDASLPPAAMAYVRSGSEQYRRFARYPGVVAMAAEVGRDAAFDLRLVAPKLPPFPCPSGLNEMDYLRRLVETGAVRRYGARPVDGEDLSLRSRAWRTIDHELEVIAALGFAGYFLVVWDIVQFCERSDILCQGRGSAANSAVCYALGITKADAVSLGLLFERFLSPERDGPPDIDIDIESGRREEVIQYVYERHGRHHAAQVANVITYRARSAVRDMARALGHAPGQQDAWSKQVDGWGTLATTMSTGDHDIPPAVLEMASAIEDAPRHLGIHSGGMVMCDRPVTEVCPVEWARMANRSVLQWDKDDCAAVGLVKFDLLGLGMLSALHHAVDLIAEFREKTIDLATIPQEDEVYAMLCRADTVGVFQIESRAQMATLPRLKPRRFYDLVVEVALIRPGPIQGGSVHPYIRRRNGQEPVTYLHPLLENSLGKTLGVPLFQEQLMQMA
;
A
#
# COMPACT_ATOMS: atom_id res chain seq x y z
N MET A 1 -50.54 33.60 25.36
CA MET A 1 -50.87 32.16 25.28
C MET A 1 -49.70 31.47 24.62
N GLY A 2 -49.17 30.41 25.24
CA GLY A 2 -48.18 29.51 24.65
C GLY A 2 -46.72 29.81 25.01
N SER A 3 -46.28 29.34 26.16
CA SER A 3 -44.87 29.17 26.53
C SER A 3 -44.50 27.70 26.37
N ASP A 4 -43.50 27.38 25.54
CA ASP A 4 -42.83 26.08 25.54
C ASP A 4 -41.30 26.31 25.57
N PRO A 5 -40.59 25.92 26.66
CA PRO A 5 -39.16 26.10 26.80
C PRO A 5 -38.43 24.77 26.66
N SER A 6 -37.77 24.52 25.52
CA SER A 6 -36.74 23.48 25.43
C SER A 6 -35.73 23.72 24.29
N PHE A 7 -34.82 24.67 24.50
CA PHE A 7 -33.48 24.58 23.92
C PHE A 7 -32.48 24.42 25.07
N ALA A 8 -32.40 23.21 25.60
CA ALA A 8 -31.33 22.84 26.51
C ALA A 8 -30.05 22.61 25.69
N ALA A 9 -28.97 23.29 26.09
CA ALA A 9 -27.64 23.10 25.54
C ALA A 9 -27.22 21.63 25.64
N MET A 10 -26.83 21.05 24.51
CA MET A 10 -26.36 19.67 24.42
C MET A 10 -25.04 19.52 25.22
N PRO A 11 -24.94 18.58 26.16
CA PRO A 11 -23.70 18.33 26.89
C PRO A 11 -22.57 17.92 25.95
N TRP A 12 -21.33 18.32 26.26
CA TRP A 12 -20.14 18.01 25.45
C TRP A 12 -20.01 16.51 25.14
N SER A 13 -20.32 15.62 26.09
CA SER A 13 -20.29 14.17 25.89
C SER A 13 -21.30 13.67 24.84
N GLN A 14 -22.42 14.37 24.64
CA GLN A 14 -23.42 14.04 23.62
C GLN A 14 -23.04 14.60 22.25
N LEU A 15 -22.36 15.75 22.21
CA LEU A 15 -21.80 16.33 21.00
C LEU A 15 -20.61 15.50 20.52
N GLU A 16 -19.71 15.12 21.43
CA GLU A 16 -18.61 14.17 21.19
C GLU A 16 -19.16 12.84 20.68
N ALA A 17 -20.11 12.20 21.36
CA ALA A 17 -20.69 10.94 20.90
C ALA A 17 -21.28 10.99 19.47
N ARG A 18 -21.82 12.15 19.04
CA ARG A 18 -22.38 12.33 17.69
C ARG A 18 -21.34 12.74 16.64
N LEU A 19 -20.24 13.36 17.05
CA LEU A 19 -19.12 13.70 16.17
C LEU A 19 -18.11 12.55 16.06
N SER A 20 -18.07 11.68 17.06
CA SER A 20 -17.19 10.52 17.17
C SER A 20 -17.83 9.23 16.64
N ASP A 21 -18.87 9.32 15.79
CA ASP A 21 -19.45 8.17 15.07
C ASP A 21 -18.48 7.62 14.01
N GLY A 22 -17.36 7.08 14.48
CA GLY A 22 -16.52 6.08 13.83
C GLY A 22 -16.90 4.65 14.24
N ARG A 23 -18.11 4.45 14.79
CA ARG A 23 -18.67 3.11 15.05
C ARG A 23 -20.03 2.95 14.40
N ALA A 24 -20.02 2.55 13.13
CA ALA A 24 -21.15 1.86 12.56
C ALA A 24 -21.42 0.56 13.36
N PRO A 25 -22.67 0.28 13.76
CA PRO A 25 -23.01 -0.99 14.39
C PRO A 25 -22.78 -2.13 13.38
N ARG A 26 -21.79 -2.99 13.67
CA ARG A 26 -21.51 -4.27 12.97
C ARG A 26 -21.06 -4.17 11.50
N SER A 27 -20.20 -3.22 11.14
CA SER A 27 -19.41 -3.32 9.89
C SER A 27 -18.09 -4.07 10.13
N ARG A 28 -17.85 -5.14 9.36
CA ARG A 28 -16.59 -5.90 9.27
C ARG A 28 -15.80 -5.55 8.00
N SER A 29 -15.93 -4.35 7.42
CA SER A 29 -15.09 -3.98 6.26
C SER A 29 -13.74 -3.40 6.72
N TRP A 30 -12.75 -4.27 6.94
CA TRP A 30 -11.39 -3.87 7.32
C TRP A 30 -10.55 -3.30 6.16
N ASN A 31 -11.10 -3.20 4.93
CA ASN A 31 -10.31 -2.97 3.70
C ASN A 31 -10.96 -2.05 2.63
N ALA A 32 -11.69 -1.00 3.03
CA ALA A 32 -12.20 -0.01 2.07
C ALA A 32 -11.16 1.08 1.76
N GLY A 33 -10.02 0.71 1.16
CA GLY A 33 -9.08 1.65 0.56
C GLY A 33 -9.66 2.26 -0.73
N GLY A 34 -10.00 3.55 -0.71
CA GLY A 34 -10.36 4.32 -1.87
C GLY A 34 -9.24 5.29 -2.23
N ASP A 35 -8.62 5.15 -3.41
CA ASP A 35 -7.48 5.95 -3.86
C ASP A 35 -7.91 7.15 -4.71
N GLY A 36 -8.84 7.95 -4.21
CA GLY A 36 -9.12 9.26 -4.78
C GLY A 36 -8.04 10.26 -4.35
N PRO A 37 -7.46 11.09 -5.23
CA PRO A 37 -6.45 12.10 -4.84
C PRO A 37 -6.96 13.14 -3.82
N ALA A 38 -8.28 13.19 -3.59
CA ALA A 38 -8.94 14.07 -2.62
C ALA A 38 -9.25 13.39 -1.27
N TRP A 39 -9.21 12.06 -1.17
CA TRP A 39 -9.60 11.29 0.01
C TRP A 39 -8.77 10.02 0.11
N GLY A 40 -7.66 10.05 0.85
CA GLY A 40 -6.91 8.85 1.21
C GLY A 40 -7.34 8.39 2.60
N ALA A 41 -8.26 7.43 2.69
CA ALA A 41 -8.49 6.73 3.94
C ALA A 41 -7.29 5.80 4.17
N LYS A 42 -6.40 6.15 5.09
CA LYS A 42 -5.31 5.25 5.52
C LYS A 42 -5.93 3.99 6.12
N ARG A 43 -5.41 2.80 5.78
CA ARG A 43 -5.75 1.57 6.50
C ARG A 43 -5.52 1.78 8.00
N GLN A 44 -6.54 1.49 8.80
CA GLN A 44 -6.43 1.57 10.24
C GLN A 44 -5.52 0.43 10.75
N PRO A 45 -4.75 0.66 11.83
CA PRO A 45 -4.01 -0.42 12.47
C PRO A 45 -4.92 -1.58 12.83
N TYR A 46 -4.41 -2.81 12.72
CA TYR A 46 -5.15 -3.98 13.17
C TYR A 46 -5.45 -3.88 14.67
N VAL A 47 -6.70 -4.15 15.05
CA VAL A 47 -7.13 -4.20 16.45
C VAL A 47 -7.30 -5.67 16.83
N ALA A 48 -6.53 -6.11 17.82
CA ALA A 48 -6.57 -7.48 18.32
C ALA A 48 -8.00 -7.86 18.75
N ALA A 49 -8.50 -8.97 18.22
CA ALA A 49 -9.71 -9.58 18.72
C ALA A 49 -9.50 -10.12 20.14
N ASP A 50 -10.55 -10.09 20.98
CA ASP A 50 -10.54 -10.76 22.27
C ASP A 50 -10.60 -12.28 22.02
N ILE A 51 -9.46 -12.95 22.19
CA ILE A 51 -9.27 -14.36 21.84
C ILE A 51 -8.99 -15.17 23.10
N VAL A 52 -9.91 -16.09 23.40
CA VAL A 52 -9.66 -17.17 24.35
C VAL A 52 -8.77 -18.21 23.66
N ARG A 53 -7.53 -18.35 24.14
CA ARG A 53 -6.60 -19.38 23.67
C ARG A 53 -7.03 -20.75 24.20
N GLY A 54 -7.16 -21.73 23.32
CA GLY A 54 -7.40 -23.12 23.69
C GLY A 54 -6.15 -23.79 24.26
N GLU A 55 -6.32 -24.92 24.94
CA GLU A 55 -5.21 -25.76 25.36
C GLU A 55 -4.76 -26.66 24.20
N SER A 56 -3.47 -26.66 23.86
CA SER A 56 -2.87 -27.66 22.97
C SER A 56 -1.90 -28.52 23.75
N GLN A 57 -2.16 -29.84 23.79
CA GLN A 57 -1.29 -30.81 24.48
C GLN A 57 -0.04 -31.14 23.65
N HIS A 58 -0.07 -30.84 22.35
CA HIS A 58 1.02 -31.12 21.42
C HIS A 58 1.45 -29.82 20.73
N PRO A 59 2.74 -29.45 20.77
CA PRO A 59 3.23 -28.29 20.04
C PRO A 59 3.14 -28.57 18.53
N TYR A 60 2.65 -27.60 17.79
CA TYR A 60 2.52 -27.65 16.33
C TYR A 60 2.69 -26.25 15.75
N ALA A 61 3.36 -26.16 14.61
CA ALA A 61 3.36 -24.97 13.77
C ALA A 61 2.85 -25.36 12.38
N GLU A 62 1.97 -24.55 11.81
CA GLU A 62 1.54 -24.74 10.42
C GLU A 62 2.55 -24.07 9.50
N LEU A 63 3.20 -24.86 8.64
CA LEU A 63 4.29 -24.39 7.78
C LEU A 63 3.86 -24.16 6.32
N HIS A 64 2.63 -24.50 5.95
CA HIS A 64 2.10 -24.33 4.61
C HIS A 64 0.68 -23.77 4.67
N CYS A 65 0.53 -22.46 4.48
CA CYS A 65 -0.73 -21.76 4.62
C CYS A 65 -0.84 -20.59 3.64
N ARG A 66 -1.98 -20.53 2.93
CA ARG A 66 -2.28 -19.51 1.91
C ARG A 66 -3.43 -18.63 2.35
N SER A 67 -3.30 -17.33 2.13
CA SER A 67 -4.36 -16.35 2.35
C SER A 67 -5.08 -16.00 1.05
N HIS A 68 -6.07 -15.11 1.11
CA HIS A 68 -6.71 -14.52 -0.08
C HIS A 68 -5.72 -13.87 -1.06
N PHE A 69 -4.51 -13.52 -0.61
CA PHE A 69 -3.47 -13.00 -1.50
C PHE A 69 -2.85 -14.06 -2.42
N SER A 70 -3.03 -15.34 -2.12
CA SER A 70 -3.01 -16.39 -3.15
C SER A 70 -4.29 -16.25 -3.98
N PHE A 71 -4.29 -15.30 -4.92
CA PHE A 71 -5.49 -14.84 -5.63
C PHE A 71 -6.30 -16.00 -6.20
N LEU A 72 -7.59 -15.96 -5.92
CA LEU A 72 -8.56 -16.99 -6.32
C LEU A 72 -8.20 -18.42 -5.88
N GLN A 73 -7.50 -18.56 -4.75
CA GLN A 73 -7.18 -19.85 -4.14
C GLN A 73 -7.43 -19.85 -2.64
N GLY A 74 -6.80 -18.95 -1.89
CA GLY A 74 -7.06 -18.83 -0.46
C GLY A 74 -8.43 -18.19 -0.18
N ALA A 75 -9.05 -18.60 0.92
CA ALA A 75 -10.40 -18.21 1.32
C ALA A 75 -10.45 -17.57 2.73
N SER A 76 -9.33 -16.99 3.17
CA SER A 76 -9.23 -16.25 4.43
C SER A 76 -8.22 -15.13 4.35
N HIS A 77 -8.50 -14.04 5.05
CA HIS A 77 -7.55 -12.96 5.22
C HIS A 77 -6.39 -13.38 6.14
N PRO A 78 -5.17 -12.83 5.99
CA PRO A 78 -4.05 -13.10 6.88
C PRO A 78 -4.41 -12.96 8.37
N GLU A 79 -5.19 -11.94 8.71
CA GLU A 79 -5.65 -11.66 10.07
C GLU A 79 -6.49 -12.82 10.62
N GLN A 80 -7.42 -13.37 9.83
CA GLN A 80 -8.27 -14.49 10.25
C GLN A 80 -7.46 -15.77 10.50
N LEU A 81 -6.40 -15.99 9.70
CA LEU A 81 -5.49 -17.13 9.87
C LEU A 81 -4.70 -17.00 11.19
N VAL A 82 -4.18 -15.80 11.48
CA VAL A 82 -3.49 -15.50 12.75
C VAL A 82 -4.41 -15.67 13.94
N GLU A 83 -5.63 -15.12 13.87
CA GLU A 83 -6.61 -15.25 14.95
C GLU A 83 -6.91 -16.72 15.24
N GLN A 84 -7.09 -17.54 14.20
CA GLN A 84 -7.37 -18.95 14.37
C GLN A 84 -6.17 -19.73 14.88
N ALA A 85 -4.96 -19.47 14.38
CA ALA A 85 -3.74 -20.06 14.92
C ALA A 85 -3.56 -19.71 16.41
N THR A 86 -3.92 -18.49 16.80
CA THR A 86 -3.85 -18.02 18.20
C THR A 86 -4.89 -18.74 19.06
N ARG A 87 -6.13 -18.88 18.59
CA ARG A 87 -7.19 -19.68 19.26
C ARG A 87 -6.74 -21.12 19.49
N LEU A 88 -6.00 -21.70 18.55
CA LEU A 88 -5.53 -23.09 18.62
C LEU A 88 -4.17 -23.25 19.32
N SER A 89 -3.61 -22.15 19.85
CA SER A 89 -2.31 -22.14 20.54
C SER A 89 -1.17 -22.77 19.72
N LEU A 90 -1.10 -22.41 18.43
CA LEU A 90 0.02 -22.82 17.59
C LEU A 90 1.35 -22.22 18.05
N THR A 91 2.42 -22.98 17.87
CA THR A 91 3.80 -22.55 18.19
C THR A 91 4.30 -21.47 17.24
N ALA A 92 3.94 -21.57 15.96
CA ALA A 92 4.18 -20.57 14.94
C ALA A 92 3.19 -20.78 13.78
N LEU A 93 3.05 -19.78 12.93
CA LEU A 93 2.31 -19.87 11.67
C LEU A 93 3.21 -19.36 10.55
N ALA A 94 3.31 -20.11 9.46
CA ALA A 94 3.89 -19.63 8.21
C ALA A 94 2.80 -19.04 7.32
N LEU A 95 3.09 -17.92 6.64
CA LEU A 95 2.30 -17.51 5.47
C LEU A 95 3.12 -17.77 4.22
N THR A 96 2.58 -18.59 3.32
CA THR A 96 3.24 -19.11 2.11
C THR A 96 2.35 -18.87 0.90
N ASP A 97 2.05 -17.59 0.62
CA ASP A 97 1.24 -17.24 -0.54
C ASP A 97 1.92 -17.68 -1.86
N ARG A 98 1.10 -17.91 -2.88
CA ARG A 98 1.57 -18.45 -4.17
C ARG A 98 2.38 -17.40 -4.94
N ASN A 99 3.60 -17.75 -5.33
CA ASN A 99 4.51 -16.99 -6.18
C ASN A 99 4.91 -15.60 -5.64
N GLY A 100 4.70 -15.35 -4.34
CA GLY A 100 4.97 -14.02 -3.79
C GLY A 100 4.75 -13.90 -2.29
N LEU A 101 5.09 -12.72 -1.78
CA LEU A 101 4.99 -12.34 -0.37
C LEU A 101 3.90 -11.28 -0.16
N TYR A 102 2.80 -11.40 -0.88
CA TYR A 102 1.75 -10.39 -0.99
C TYR A 102 1.08 -10.05 0.35
N GLY A 103 0.67 -11.06 1.14
CA GLY A 103 -0.12 -10.87 2.37
C GLY A 103 0.69 -10.69 3.65
N ILE A 104 2.03 -10.70 3.59
CA ILE A 104 2.86 -10.89 4.78
C ILE A 104 2.89 -9.69 5.73
N VAL A 105 2.64 -8.47 5.24
CA VAL A 105 2.66 -7.27 6.08
C VAL A 105 1.47 -7.29 7.03
N ARG A 106 0.28 -7.52 6.48
CA ARG A 106 -0.97 -7.69 7.24
C ARG A 106 -0.90 -8.86 8.21
N PHE A 107 -0.30 -9.96 7.76
CA PHE A 107 0.03 -11.11 8.60
C PHE A 107 0.89 -10.73 9.81
N ALA A 108 2.01 -10.02 9.58
CA ALA A 108 2.93 -9.60 10.63
C ALA A 108 2.28 -8.60 11.61
N GLU A 109 1.47 -7.66 11.12
CA GLU A 109 0.75 -6.71 11.97
C GLU A 109 -0.22 -7.41 12.92
N ALA A 110 -1.04 -8.33 12.40
CA ALA A 110 -1.99 -9.09 13.22
C ALA A 110 -1.26 -10.03 14.20
N ALA A 111 -0.21 -10.71 13.73
CA ALA A 111 0.55 -11.63 14.55
C ALA A 111 1.26 -10.92 15.70
N ARG A 112 1.81 -9.72 15.47
CA ARG A 112 2.38 -8.89 16.53
C ARG A 112 1.33 -8.48 17.57
N ALA A 113 0.16 -8.05 17.13
CA ALA A 113 -0.92 -7.65 18.04
C ALA A 113 -1.41 -8.83 18.92
N LEU A 114 -1.34 -10.05 18.40
CA LEU A 114 -1.76 -11.28 19.09
C LEU A 114 -0.61 -12.09 19.70
N SER A 115 0.64 -11.62 19.60
CA SER A 115 1.85 -12.33 20.02
C SER A 115 1.95 -13.76 19.44
N MET A 116 1.65 -13.90 18.15
CA MET A 116 1.81 -15.14 17.38
C MET A 116 3.18 -15.13 16.69
N PRO A 117 4.04 -16.15 16.88
CA PRO A 117 5.29 -16.26 16.14
C PRO A 117 5.06 -16.47 14.63
N THR A 118 5.75 -15.67 13.81
CA THR A 118 5.56 -15.62 12.35
C THR A 118 6.73 -16.24 11.60
N VAL A 119 6.42 -17.10 10.64
CA VAL A 119 7.35 -17.60 9.62
C VAL A 119 6.95 -17.02 8.27
N PHE A 120 7.91 -16.55 7.49
CA PHE A 120 7.66 -15.94 6.18
C PHE A 120 8.14 -16.87 5.07
N GLY A 121 7.27 -17.15 4.11
CA GLY A 121 7.61 -18.03 2.99
C GLY A 121 6.75 -17.80 1.77
N ALA A 122 6.94 -18.63 0.75
CA ALA A 122 6.13 -18.63 -0.46
C ALA A 122 6.03 -20.04 -1.04
N GLN A 123 4.90 -20.34 -1.67
CA GLN A 123 4.76 -21.51 -2.53
C GLN A 123 5.12 -21.09 -3.96
N LEU A 124 6.21 -21.62 -4.50
CA LEU A 124 6.69 -21.29 -5.84
C LEU A 124 6.28 -22.37 -6.83
N GLU A 125 5.57 -21.98 -7.89
CA GLU A 125 5.20 -22.87 -8.99
C GLU A 125 6.39 -23.07 -9.93
N CYS A 126 7.16 -24.13 -9.71
CA CYS A 126 8.29 -24.48 -10.58
C CYS A 126 7.87 -25.39 -11.74
N ASP A 127 8.77 -25.52 -12.72
CA ASP A 127 8.61 -26.35 -13.93
C ASP A 127 8.16 -27.80 -13.66
N GLN A 128 8.60 -28.41 -12.55
CA GLN A 128 8.26 -29.79 -12.19
C GLN A 128 7.10 -29.91 -11.17
N GLY A 129 6.54 -28.78 -10.73
CA GLY A 129 5.55 -28.69 -9.67
C GLY A 129 6.00 -27.77 -8.54
N ASP A 130 5.12 -27.60 -7.56
CA ASP A 130 5.31 -26.55 -6.57
C ASP A 130 6.35 -26.96 -5.53
N VAL A 131 7.03 -25.97 -4.97
CA VAL A 131 7.88 -26.10 -3.80
C VAL A 131 7.52 -25.01 -2.79
N VAL A 132 7.62 -25.30 -1.51
CA VAL A 132 7.38 -24.29 -0.46
C VAL A 132 8.71 -23.89 0.13
N VAL A 133 9.00 -22.59 0.14
CA VAL A 133 10.26 -22.07 0.66
C VAL A 133 9.97 -21.17 1.85
N LEU A 134 10.62 -21.41 2.99
CA LEU A 134 10.45 -20.67 4.23
C LEU A 134 11.76 -20.00 4.62
N ALA A 135 11.73 -18.71 4.93
CA ALA A 135 12.88 -18.00 5.47
C ALA A 135 13.10 -18.40 6.93
N ARG A 136 14.33 -18.80 7.27
CA ARG A 136 14.76 -19.12 8.65
C ARG A 136 15.14 -17.88 9.46
N ASN A 137 15.52 -16.81 8.76
CA ASN A 137 16.00 -15.57 9.37
C ASN A 137 15.86 -14.41 8.37
N PRO A 138 16.10 -13.15 8.80
CA PRO A 138 16.01 -11.98 7.93
C PRO A 138 16.90 -12.02 6.68
N ARG A 139 18.06 -12.69 6.72
CA ARG A 139 18.94 -12.84 5.55
C ARG A 139 18.33 -13.81 4.54
N GLY A 140 17.86 -14.97 5.01
CA GLY A 140 17.17 -15.95 4.17
C GLY A 140 15.88 -15.39 3.55
N TYR A 141 15.21 -14.48 4.26
CA TYR A 141 14.10 -13.72 3.70
C TYR A 141 14.53 -12.89 2.48
N GLY A 142 15.63 -12.14 2.58
CA GLY A 142 16.13 -11.34 1.46
C GLY A 142 16.51 -12.17 0.24
N HIS A 143 17.09 -13.35 0.46
CA HIS A 143 17.36 -14.31 -0.61
C HIS A 143 16.07 -14.85 -1.24
N LEU A 144 15.07 -15.21 -0.43
CA LEU A 144 13.76 -15.67 -0.92
C LEU A 144 13.06 -14.57 -1.73
N ALA A 145 13.02 -13.34 -1.23
CA ALA A 145 12.39 -12.23 -1.92
C ALA A 145 13.08 -11.92 -3.27
N SER A 146 14.41 -12.05 -3.31
CA SER A 146 15.20 -11.90 -4.54
C SER A 146 14.94 -13.04 -5.53
N ALA A 147 14.87 -14.30 -5.05
CA ALA A 147 14.53 -15.46 -5.88
C ALA A 147 13.12 -15.35 -6.49
N ILE A 148 12.16 -14.86 -5.70
CA ILE A 148 10.80 -14.57 -6.19
C ILE A 148 10.86 -13.51 -7.29
N SER A 149 11.60 -12.43 -7.07
CA SER A 149 11.74 -11.35 -8.05
C SER A 149 12.40 -11.82 -9.35
N ASP A 150 13.45 -12.65 -9.27
CA ASP A 150 14.11 -13.24 -10.46
C ASP A 150 13.11 -14.06 -11.28
N GLY A 151 12.36 -14.96 -10.66
CA GLY A 151 11.39 -15.78 -11.39
C GLY A 151 10.18 -14.99 -11.92
N GLN A 152 9.73 -13.96 -11.19
CA GLN A 152 8.69 -13.04 -11.66
C GLN A 152 9.16 -12.22 -12.87
N LEU A 153 10.40 -11.73 -12.86
CA LEU A 153 10.96 -10.93 -13.94
C LEU A 153 11.48 -11.75 -15.13
N ALA A 154 11.79 -13.03 -14.93
CA ALA A 154 12.13 -13.96 -16.01
C ALA A 154 10.92 -14.29 -16.91
N GLY A 155 9.70 -14.21 -16.35
CA GLY A 155 8.45 -14.46 -17.05
C GLY A 155 7.76 -13.21 -17.55
N SER A 156 6.43 -13.24 -17.54
CA SER A 156 5.56 -12.10 -17.84
C SER A 156 4.50 -11.92 -16.76
N LYS A 157 3.71 -10.84 -16.82
CA LYS A 157 2.64 -10.61 -15.83
C LYS A 157 1.69 -11.80 -15.79
N ASP A 158 1.46 -12.33 -14.58
CA ASP A 158 0.62 -13.50 -14.29
C ASP A 158 1.20 -14.85 -14.78
N GLU A 159 2.40 -14.86 -15.39
CA GLU A 159 3.11 -16.05 -15.88
C GLU A 159 4.60 -16.01 -15.46
N PRO A 160 4.91 -16.12 -14.16
CA PRO A 160 6.28 -16.18 -13.69
C PRO A 160 6.97 -17.49 -14.10
N ILE A 161 8.30 -17.48 -14.20
CA ILE A 161 9.12 -18.65 -14.52
C ILE A 161 10.01 -18.98 -13.33
N PHE A 162 9.58 -19.95 -12.51
CA PHE A 162 10.42 -20.52 -11.45
C PHE A 162 11.00 -21.85 -11.89
N ARG A 163 12.27 -22.08 -11.58
CA ARG A 163 12.96 -23.35 -11.86
C ARG A 163 13.71 -23.81 -10.61
N ILE A 164 13.63 -25.11 -10.33
CA ILE A 164 14.28 -25.70 -9.14
C ILE A 164 15.80 -25.52 -9.18
N ASP A 165 16.42 -25.64 -10.35
CA ASP A 165 17.87 -25.46 -10.53
C ASP A 165 18.32 -24.01 -10.25
N ARG A 166 17.49 -23.02 -10.60
CA ARG A 166 17.75 -21.60 -10.35
C ARG A 166 17.64 -21.23 -8.87
N LEU A 167 16.83 -21.96 -8.09
CA LEU A 167 16.78 -21.76 -6.63
C LEU A 167 18.15 -21.99 -5.98
N ALA A 168 19.03 -22.79 -6.59
CA ALA A 168 20.39 -23.01 -6.10
C ALA A 168 21.26 -21.74 -6.11
N GLU A 169 20.97 -20.79 -7.00
CA GLU A 169 21.74 -19.53 -7.07
C GLU A 169 21.42 -18.60 -5.88
N PHE A 170 20.26 -18.81 -5.28
CA PHE A 170 19.80 -18.12 -4.07
C PHE A 170 19.95 -18.99 -2.82
N SER A 171 20.34 -20.26 -2.98
CA SER A 171 20.48 -21.22 -1.88
C SER A 171 21.71 -20.87 -1.04
N GLY A 172 21.48 -20.04 -0.03
CA GLY A 172 22.41 -19.82 1.07
C GLY A 172 21.91 -20.47 2.36
N ASP A 173 22.74 -20.42 3.41
CA ASP A 173 22.27 -20.72 4.76
C ASP A 173 21.14 -19.73 5.12
N GLY A 174 19.94 -20.26 5.38
CA GLY A 174 18.85 -19.42 5.88
C GLY A 174 17.45 -19.70 5.35
N TRP A 175 17.19 -20.79 4.62
CA TRP A 175 15.82 -21.18 4.25
C TRP A 175 15.56 -22.68 4.40
N TRP A 176 14.28 -23.04 4.57
CA TRP A 176 13.78 -24.40 4.49
C TRP A 176 13.03 -24.58 3.16
N VAL A 177 13.17 -25.75 2.54
CA VAL A 177 12.44 -26.14 1.32
C VAL A 177 11.61 -27.36 1.62
N LEU A 178 10.29 -27.20 1.61
CA LEU A 178 9.34 -28.32 1.71
C LEU A 178 9.02 -28.83 0.31
N THR A 179 8.84 -30.14 0.19
CA THR A 179 8.54 -30.82 -1.09
C THR A 179 7.18 -30.44 -1.71
N GLY A 180 6.35 -29.68 -0.99
CA GLY A 180 5.00 -29.32 -1.38
C GLY A 180 3.99 -30.43 -1.07
N ALA A 181 2.73 -30.03 -0.89
CA ALA A 181 1.61 -30.94 -0.69
C ALA A 181 1.06 -31.45 -2.05
N MET A 182 -0.25 -31.35 -2.28
CA MET A 182 -0.92 -31.94 -3.45
C MET A 182 -0.36 -31.49 -4.80
N SER A 183 -0.02 -30.21 -4.94
CA SER A 183 0.59 -29.64 -6.15
C SER A 183 2.12 -29.68 -6.14
N GLY A 184 2.73 -30.24 -5.09
CA GLY A 184 4.17 -30.31 -4.91
C GLY A 184 4.87 -31.14 -5.98
N ALA A 185 6.09 -30.75 -6.35
CA ALA A 185 6.86 -31.43 -7.40
C ALA A 185 7.05 -32.94 -7.13
N VAL A 186 7.33 -33.29 -5.89
CA VAL A 186 7.53 -34.69 -5.46
C VAL A 186 6.20 -35.46 -5.50
N ALA A 187 5.12 -34.86 -5.01
CA ALA A 187 3.79 -35.47 -4.99
C ALA A 187 3.24 -35.71 -6.41
N ARG A 188 3.43 -34.75 -7.31
CA ARG A 188 3.03 -34.86 -8.72
C ARG A 188 3.82 -35.96 -9.44
N ALA A 189 5.14 -36.01 -9.24
CA ALA A 189 5.97 -37.08 -9.79
C ALA A 189 5.57 -38.46 -9.24
N MET A 190 5.27 -38.55 -7.94
CA MET A 190 4.75 -39.77 -7.31
C MET A 190 3.46 -40.25 -7.97
N HIS A 191 2.49 -39.35 -8.14
CA HIS A 191 1.18 -39.70 -8.67
C HIS A 191 1.24 -40.08 -10.15
N ARG A 192 2.05 -39.37 -10.96
CA ARG A 192 2.13 -39.58 -12.40
C ARG A 192 3.04 -40.76 -12.79
N ASP A 193 4.21 -40.84 -12.18
CA ASP A 193 5.32 -41.69 -12.65
C ASP A 193 5.84 -42.67 -11.57
N GLY A 194 5.27 -42.63 -10.36
CA GLY A 194 5.57 -43.54 -9.26
C GLY A 194 6.77 -43.13 -8.38
N PRO A 195 7.11 -43.97 -7.39
CA PRO A 195 8.06 -43.60 -6.33
C PRO A 195 9.48 -43.28 -6.79
N ALA A 196 9.98 -44.00 -7.79
CA ALA A 196 11.33 -43.76 -8.33
C ALA A 196 11.44 -42.39 -9.03
N ALA A 197 10.33 -41.86 -9.56
CA ALA A 197 10.31 -40.50 -10.11
C ALA A 197 10.28 -39.45 -9.00
N ALA A 198 9.47 -39.68 -7.96
CA ALA A 198 9.42 -38.81 -6.78
C ALA A 198 10.78 -38.71 -6.08
N GLU A 199 11.49 -39.84 -5.93
CA GLU A 199 12.83 -39.87 -5.33
C GLU A 199 13.86 -39.08 -6.16
N ARG A 200 13.78 -39.13 -7.50
CA ARG A 200 14.64 -38.30 -8.36
C ARG A 200 14.37 -36.80 -8.17
N VAL A 201 13.12 -36.38 -8.00
CA VAL A 201 12.79 -34.98 -7.72
C VAL A 201 13.34 -34.56 -6.36
N VAL A 202 13.25 -35.41 -5.33
CA VAL A 202 13.87 -35.15 -4.02
C VAL A 202 15.38 -34.98 -4.16
N GLN A 203 16.06 -35.83 -4.93
CA GLN A 203 17.49 -35.73 -5.17
C GLN A 203 17.88 -34.45 -5.91
N GLN A 204 17.03 -33.97 -6.82
CA GLN A 204 17.23 -32.66 -7.48
C GLN A 204 17.09 -31.50 -6.48
N LEU A 205 16.09 -31.55 -5.59
CA LEU A 205 15.94 -30.55 -4.53
C LEU A 205 17.14 -30.55 -3.57
N ILE A 206 17.64 -31.72 -3.20
CA ILE A 206 18.85 -31.85 -2.37
C ILE A 206 20.06 -31.24 -3.09
N ALA A 207 20.23 -31.52 -4.38
CA ALA A 207 21.34 -30.99 -5.16
C ALA A 207 21.28 -29.46 -5.31
N ALA A 208 20.08 -28.89 -5.43
CA ALA A 208 19.88 -27.45 -5.60
C ALA A 208 19.96 -26.68 -4.27
N CYS A 209 19.31 -27.19 -3.22
CA CYS A 209 19.07 -26.42 -1.99
C CYS A 209 19.95 -26.86 -0.82
N GLY A 210 20.67 -27.99 -0.96
CA GLY A 210 21.41 -28.62 0.12
C GLY A 210 20.52 -29.53 0.96
N ARG A 211 21.05 -30.70 1.31
CA ARG A 211 20.33 -31.75 2.04
C ARG A 211 19.71 -31.26 3.34
N ASP A 212 20.47 -30.49 4.11
CA ASP A 212 20.06 -30.03 5.45
C ASP A 212 18.97 -28.96 5.40
N ASN A 213 18.61 -28.46 4.21
CA ASN A 213 17.55 -27.47 4.02
C ASN A 213 16.25 -28.09 3.47
N VAL A 214 16.26 -29.36 3.06
CA VAL A 214 15.09 -30.02 2.43
C VAL A 214 14.34 -30.85 3.46
N LEU A 215 13.02 -30.63 3.54
CA LEU A 215 12.11 -31.39 4.40
C LEU A 215 11.02 -32.04 3.55
N VAL A 216 10.74 -33.31 3.81
CA VAL A 216 9.65 -34.01 3.13
C VAL A 216 8.33 -33.71 3.81
N GLU A 217 7.42 -33.11 3.06
CA GLU A 217 6.12 -32.66 3.53
C GLU A 217 5.10 -33.80 3.53
N LEU A 218 4.46 -34.05 4.67
CA LEU A 218 3.35 -34.99 4.81
C LEU A 218 2.06 -34.21 5.14
N TRP A 219 0.98 -34.53 4.43
CA TRP A 219 -0.35 -33.96 4.67
C TRP A 219 -1.42 -35.06 4.72
N ASP A 220 -2.55 -34.80 5.37
CA ASP A 220 -3.68 -35.72 5.46
C ASP A 220 -5.00 -34.92 5.41
N HIS A 221 -5.67 -35.04 4.26
CA HIS A 221 -6.99 -34.47 4.00
C HIS A 221 -8.08 -35.54 4.06
N GLY A 222 -7.77 -36.73 4.57
CA GLY A 222 -8.70 -37.86 4.69
C GLY A 222 -8.97 -38.59 3.37
N ASP A 223 -8.13 -38.41 2.35
CA ASP A 223 -8.21 -39.25 1.14
C ASP A 223 -7.77 -40.68 1.46
N PRO A 224 -8.44 -41.74 0.97
CA PRO A 224 -8.05 -43.12 1.22
C PRO A 224 -6.58 -43.43 0.88
N LEU A 225 -5.99 -42.73 -0.08
CA LEU A 225 -4.61 -42.91 -0.52
C LEU A 225 -3.59 -42.03 0.21
N ASP A 226 -4.03 -41.11 1.09
CA ASP A 226 -3.13 -40.22 1.83
C ASP A 226 -2.10 -41.01 2.65
N SER A 227 -2.55 -42.06 3.34
CA SER A 227 -1.66 -42.90 4.15
C SER A 227 -0.65 -43.68 3.31
N VAL A 228 -1.05 -44.20 2.15
CA VAL A 228 -0.16 -44.94 1.24
C VAL A 228 0.89 -44.01 0.63
N ARG A 229 0.47 -42.81 0.23
CA ARG A 229 1.39 -41.77 -0.25
C ARG A 229 2.39 -41.39 0.84
N ASN A 230 1.91 -41.08 2.04
CA ASN A 230 2.77 -40.63 3.14
C ASN A 230 3.75 -41.72 3.57
N ASP A 231 3.35 -43.00 3.57
CA ASP A 231 4.27 -44.13 3.79
C ASP A 231 5.43 -44.12 2.79
N GLU A 232 5.16 -43.88 1.51
CA GLU A 232 6.21 -43.84 0.49
C GLU A 232 7.08 -42.59 0.62
N LEU A 233 6.48 -41.43 0.91
CA LEU A 233 7.22 -40.19 1.18
C LEU A 233 8.20 -40.37 2.35
N VAL A 234 7.78 -41.04 3.43
CA VAL A 234 8.65 -41.37 4.57
C VAL A 234 9.78 -42.33 4.16
N ARG A 235 9.52 -43.33 3.32
CA ARG A 235 10.58 -44.21 2.79
C ARG A 235 11.61 -43.45 1.97
N ILE A 236 11.15 -42.54 1.10
CA ILE A 236 12.02 -41.68 0.29
C ILE A 236 12.85 -40.75 1.19
N ALA A 237 12.21 -40.12 2.18
CA ALA A 237 12.89 -39.27 3.16
C ALA A 237 13.99 -40.06 3.88
N HIS A 238 13.68 -41.26 4.37
CA HIS A 238 14.64 -42.12 5.06
C HIS A 238 15.83 -42.53 4.18
N ARG A 239 15.59 -42.94 2.93
CA ARG A 239 16.67 -43.34 1.99
C ARG A 239 17.63 -42.20 1.66
N ASN A 240 17.12 -40.97 1.62
CA ASN A 240 17.91 -39.77 1.36
C ASN A 240 18.35 -39.08 2.67
N GLY A 241 18.03 -39.70 3.82
CA GLY A 241 18.17 -39.21 5.19
C GLY A 241 17.80 -37.73 5.34
N LEU A 242 16.55 -37.43 5.00
CA LEU A 242 15.84 -36.18 5.24
C LEU A 242 14.84 -36.35 6.40
N SER A 243 14.48 -35.24 7.03
CA SER A 243 13.40 -35.20 8.01
C SER A 243 12.04 -35.01 7.34
N CYS A 244 10.98 -35.52 7.98
CA CYS A 244 9.60 -35.29 7.57
C CYS A 244 8.92 -34.27 8.50
N VAL A 245 8.05 -33.44 7.94
CA VAL A 245 7.19 -32.50 8.68
C VAL A 245 5.71 -32.72 8.32
N ALA A 246 4.84 -32.58 9.30
CA ALA A 246 3.40 -32.48 9.05
C ALA A 246 3.01 -31.04 8.72
N THR A 247 2.19 -30.88 7.69
CA THR A 247 1.50 -29.63 7.34
C THR A 247 0.03 -29.93 7.04
N ASN A 248 -0.75 -28.91 6.73
CA ASN A 248 -2.14 -29.11 6.30
C ASN A 248 -2.49 -28.44 4.95
N ASP A 249 -1.52 -27.86 4.24
CA ASP A 249 -1.75 -27.15 2.96
C ASP A 249 -2.94 -26.17 3.05
N VAL A 250 -2.93 -25.35 4.10
CA VAL A 250 -4.09 -24.57 4.54
C VAL A 250 -4.53 -23.59 3.47
N LEU A 251 -5.83 -23.58 3.18
CA LEU A 251 -6.50 -22.65 2.27
C LEU A 251 -7.45 -21.68 2.99
N TYR A 252 -7.86 -22.01 4.21
CA TYR A 252 -8.82 -21.23 4.98
C TYR A 252 -8.62 -21.38 6.49
N ALA A 253 -9.06 -20.41 7.27
CA ALA A 253 -8.95 -20.45 8.73
C ALA A 253 -9.88 -21.51 9.34
N LEU A 254 -11.14 -21.53 8.93
CA LEU A 254 -12.21 -22.33 9.53
C LEU A 254 -12.85 -23.30 8.54
N PRO A 255 -13.34 -24.48 8.98
CA PRO A 255 -14.02 -25.44 8.09
C PRO A 255 -15.18 -24.85 7.29
N ALA A 256 -15.93 -23.90 7.85
CA ALA A 256 -17.06 -23.25 7.18
C ALA A 256 -16.67 -22.50 5.89
N GLN A 257 -15.42 -22.04 5.79
CA GLN A 257 -14.91 -21.31 4.63
C GLN A 257 -14.57 -22.22 3.44
N HIS A 258 -14.69 -23.54 3.60
CA HIS A 258 -14.56 -24.49 2.49
C HIS A 258 -15.51 -24.18 1.32
N ARG A 259 -16.75 -23.75 1.60
CA ARG A 259 -17.72 -23.35 0.56
C ARG A 259 -17.20 -22.18 -0.29
N LEU A 260 -16.57 -21.21 0.35
CA LEU A 260 -15.97 -20.07 -0.34
C LEU A 260 -14.75 -20.52 -1.15
N ALA A 261 -13.89 -21.36 -0.57
CA ALA A 261 -12.69 -21.86 -1.25
C ALA A 261 -13.01 -22.63 -2.54
N THR A 262 -14.03 -23.48 -2.53
CA THR A 262 -14.47 -24.22 -3.73
C THR A 262 -15.13 -23.31 -4.77
N ALA A 263 -15.97 -22.36 -4.34
CA ALA A 263 -16.57 -21.37 -5.25
C ALA A 263 -15.49 -20.51 -5.93
N VAL A 264 -14.49 -20.06 -5.17
CA VAL A 264 -13.36 -19.30 -5.68
C VAL A 264 -12.49 -20.13 -6.64
N ALA A 265 -12.29 -21.42 -6.36
CA ALA A 265 -11.60 -22.33 -7.26
C ALA A 265 -12.34 -22.51 -8.61
N ALA A 266 -13.68 -22.51 -8.61
CA ALA A 266 -14.48 -22.51 -9.83
C ALA A 266 -14.28 -21.22 -10.65
N VAL A 267 -14.31 -20.05 -9.98
CA VAL A 267 -14.01 -18.76 -10.62
C VAL A 267 -12.62 -18.75 -11.24
N ARG A 268 -11.60 -19.26 -10.53
CA ARG A 268 -10.21 -19.38 -11.04
C ARG A 268 -10.15 -20.19 -12.33
N ARG A 269 -10.92 -21.28 -12.43
CA ARG A 269 -11.03 -22.12 -13.62
C ARG A 269 -11.99 -21.58 -14.68
N ARG A 270 -12.52 -20.37 -14.49
CA ARG A 270 -13.47 -19.70 -15.39
C ARG A 270 -14.74 -20.51 -15.63
N GLY A 271 -15.16 -21.29 -14.63
CA GLY A 271 -16.34 -22.16 -14.70
C GLY A 271 -17.22 -22.08 -13.46
N SER A 272 -18.08 -23.06 -13.32
CA SER A 272 -18.97 -23.31 -12.19
C SER A 272 -18.46 -24.44 -11.30
N LEU A 273 -19.09 -24.64 -10.15
CA LEU A 273 -18.84 -25.79 -9.28
C LEU A 273 -19.10 -27.11 -10.01
N ASP A 274 -20.15 -27.19 -10.82
CA ASP A 274 -20.49 -28.38 -11.61
C ASP A 274 -19.38 -28.72 -12.61
N ASP A 275 -18.76 -27.71 -13.23
CA ASP A 275 -17.67 -27.91 -14.21
C ASP A 275 -16.40 -28.48 -13.57
N ILE A 276 -16.21 -28.27 -12.26
CA ILE A 276 -14.98 -28.65 -11.56
C ILE A 276 -15.20 -29.73 -10.51
N ASP A 277 -16.40 -30.31 -10.43
CA ASP A 277 -16.83 -31.27 -9.40
C ASP A 277 -15.81 -32.41 -9.20
N ALA A 278 -15.35 -33.02 -10.29
CA ALA A 278 -14.37 -34.12 -10.27
C ALA A 278 -12.99 -33.75 -9.69
N SER A 279 -12.74 -32.47 -9.45
CA SER A 279 -11.49 -31.96 -8.89
C SER A 279 -11.67 -31.21 -7.56
N LEU A 280 -12.91 -31.13 -7.07
CA LEU A 280 -13.18 -30.56 -5.76
C LEU A 280 -12.66 -31.51 -4.68
N PRO A 281 -12.12 -30.98 -3.57
CA PRO A 281 -11.69 -31.82 -2.48
C PRO A 281 -12.90 -32.55 -1.86
N PRO A 282 -12.75 -33.83 -1.48
CA PRO A 282 -13.87 -34.65 -0.99
C PRO A 282 -14.42 -34.20 0.36
N ALA A 283 -13.67 -33.38 1.11
CA ALA A 283 -14.06 -32.88 2.42
C ALA A 283 -13.42 -31.52 2.74
N ALA A 284 -14.00 -30.81 3.71
CA ALA A 284 -13.54 -29.51 4.21
C ALA A 284 -12.31 -29.61 5.12
N MET A 285 -11.15 -29.97 4.55
CA MET A 285 -9.99 -30.45 5.35
C MET A 285 -8.78 -29.51 5.37
N ALA A 286 -8.69 -28.56 4.44
CA ALA A 286 -7.60 -27.59 4.32
C ALA A 286 -7.75 -26.36 5.26
N TYR A 287 -8.21 -26.57 6.50
CA TYR A 287 -8.36 -25.51 7.52
C TYR A 287 -7.18 -25.50 8.51
N VAL A 288 -7.01 -24.42 9.30
CA VAL A 288 -5.99 -24.38 10.37
C VAL A 288 -6.36 -25.35 11.49
N ARG A 289 -5.47 -26.31 11.80
CA ARG A 289 -5.69 -27.36 12.81
C ARG A 289 -4.87 -27.16 14.07
N SER A 290 -5.40 -27.60 15.21
CA SER A 290 -4.64 -27.68 16.46
C SER A 290 -3.56 -28.76 16.39
N GLY A 291 -2.55 -28.65 17.25
CA GLY A 291 -1.53 -29.69 17.39
C GLY A 291 -2.11 -31.04 17.81
N SER A 292 -3.16 -31.06 18.65
CA SER A 292 -3.86 -32.29 19.04
C SER A 292 -4.63 -32.95 17.89
N GLU A 293 -5.18 -32.18 16.95
CA GLU A 293 -5.77 -32.74 15.73
C GLU A 293 -4.71 -33.35 14.82
N GLN A 294 -3.60 -32.63 14.59
CA GLN A 294 -2.51 -33.13 13.75
C GLN A 294 -1.83 -34.35 14.37
N TYR A 295 -1.58 -34.35 15.68
CA TYR A 295 -1.01 -35.50 16.38
C TYR A 295 -1.84 -36.77 16.21
N ARG A 296 -3.18 -36.66 16.28
CA ARG A 296 -4.08 -37.80 16.05
C ARG A 296 -4.03 -38.30 14.60
N ARG A 297 -3.98 -37.40 13.62
CA ARG A 297 -3.91 -37.77 12.19
C ARG A 297 -2.59 -38.41 11.82
N PHE A 298 -1.49 -37.83 12.28
CA PHE A 298 -0.14 -38.30 12.01
C PHE A 298 0.37 -39.31 13.04
N ALA A 299 -0.52 -39.98 13.79
CA ALA A 299 -0.12 -40.99 14.78
C ALA A 299 0.72 -42.14 14.19
N ARG A 300 0.55 -42.42 12.89
CA ARG A 300 1.36 -43.38 12.12
C ARG A 300 2.81 -42.93 11.89
N TYR A 301 3.09 -41.64 11.99
CA TYR A 301 4.39 -41.03 11.71
C TYR A 301 4.90 -40.24 12.94
N PRO A 302 5.35 -40.92 14.01
CA PRO A 302 5.78 -40.24 15.22
C PRO A 302 6.86 -39.20 14.95
N GLY A 303 6.74 -38.02 15.58
CA GLY A 303 7.73 -36.95 15.51
C GLY A 303 7.48 -35.88 14.44
N VAL A 304 6.72 -36.15 13.37
CA VAL A 304 6.56 -35.18 12.26
C VAL A 304 5.83 -33.89 12.67
N VAL A 305 4.91 -33.99 13.64
CA VAL A 305 4.19 -32.83 14.21
C VAL A 305 5.10 -31.99 15.11
N ALA A 306 5.95 -32.66 15.91
CA ALA A 306 6.93 -31.98 16.76
C ALA A 306 8.02 -31.30 15.91
N MET A 307 8.48 -31.97 14.85
CA MET A 307 9.43 -31.41 13.88
C MET A 307 8.89 -30.15 13.22
N ALA A 308 7.59 -30.12 12.84
CA ALA A 308 6.97 -28.91 12.32
C ALA A 308 7.03 -27.74 13.32
N ALA A 309 6.79 -28.01 14.61
CA ALA A 309 6.91 -27.01 15.67
C ALA A 309 8.35 -26.53 15.91
N GLU A 310 9.34 -27.43 15.80
CA GLU A 310 10.77 -27.10 15.91
C GLU A 310 11.20 -26.19 14.76
N VAL A 311 10.88 -26.56 13.52
CA VAL A 311 11.15 -25.78 12.31
C VAL A 311 10.47 -24.42 12.39
N GLY A 312 9.20 -24.38 12.80
CA GLY A 312 8.45 -23.13 12.94
C GLY A 312 9.04 -22.19 13.99
N ARG A 313 9.55 -22.74 15.10
CA ARG A 313 10.21 -21.95 16.16
C ARG A 313 11.58 -21.43 15.72
N ASP A 314 12.36 -22.27 15.05
CA ASP A 314 13.68 -21.89 14.49
C ASP A 314 13.56 -20.76 13.46
N ALA A 315 12.51 -20.81 12.64
CA ALA A 315 12.29 -19.86 11.55
C ALA A 315 11.49 -18.60 11.95
N ALA A 316 11.08 -18.46 13.21
CA ALA A 316 10.21 -17.36 13.63
C ALA A 316 10.99 -16.06 13.88
N PHE A 317 10.59 -14.96 13.21
CA PHE A 317 11.14 -13.63 13.45
C PHE A 317 10.16 -12.50 13.09
N ASP A 318 10.44 -11.27 13.53
CA ASP A 318 9.62 -10.08 13.26
C ASP A 318 10.02 -9.44 11.91
N LEU A 319 9.04 -9.14 11.05
CA LEU A 319 9.26 -8.53 9.74
C LEU A 319 10.01 -7.19 9.81
N ARG A 320 9.90 -6.43 10.91
CA ARG A 320 10.61 -5.16 11.11
C ARG A 320 12.13 -5.30 11.04
N LEU A 321 12.67 -6.49 11.27
CA LEU A 321 14.11 -6.76 11.12
C LEU A 321 14.58 -6.66 9.65
N VAL A 322 13.65 -6.57 8.70
CA VAL A 322 13.91 -6.45 7.26
C VAL A 322 13.67 -5.03 6.74
N ALA A 323 13.28 -4.06 7.58
CA ALA A 323 13.04 -2.68 7.15
C ALA A 323 14.31 -2.05 6.52
N PRO A 324 14.24 -1.47 5.31
CA PRO A 324 15.39 -0.85 4.65
C PRO A 324 15.68 0.58 5.14
N LYS A 325 16.81 1.13 4.70
CA LYS A 325 17.14 2.55 4.86
C LYS A 325 17.02 3.27 3.51
N LEU A 326 17.10 4.59 3.53
CA LEU A 326 17.12 5.40 2.30
C LEU A 326 18.43 5.19 1.51
N PRO A 327 18.36 5.18 0.16
CA PRO A 327 19.54 5.03 -0.69
C PRO A 327 20.60 6.09 -0.47
N PRO A 328 21.89 5.70 -0.35
CA PRO A 328 22.95 6.68 -0.45
C PRO A 328 22.94 7.29 -1.85
N PHE A 329 22.91 8.60 -1.93
CA PHE A 329 22.98 9.33 -3.18
C PHE A 329 24.43 9.42 -3.67
N PRO A 330 24.73 9.13 -4.95
CA PRO A 330 26.08 9.21 -5.48
C PRO A 330 26.55 10.67 -5.49
N CYS A 331 27.44 11.02 -4.56
CA CYS A 331 27.95 12.38 -4.39
C CYS A 331 29.31 12.57 -5.10
N PRO A 332 29.54 13.70 -5.78
CA PRO A 332 30.82 13.98 -6.42
C PRO A 332 31.92 14.28 -5.39
N SER A 333 33.18 14.04 -5.78
CA SER A 333 34.38 14.60 -5.12
C SER A 333 34.53 14.31 -3.61
N GLY A 334 34.13 13.11 -3.16
CA GLY A 334 34.28 12.71 -1.75
C GLY A 334 33.39 13.47 -0.76
N LEU A 335 32.44 14.26 -1.26
CA LEU A 335 31.42 14.91 -0.43
C LEU A 335 30.45 13.86 0.12
N ASN A 336 29.93 14.08 1.32
CA ASN A 336 28.73 13.39 1.78
C ASN A 336 27.47 14.07 1.22
N GLU A 337 26.32 13.42 1.39
CA GLU A 337 25.02 13.89 0.89
C GLU A 337 24.66 15.29 1.39
N MET A 338 24.90 15.56 2.68
CA MET A 338 24.53 16.84 3.26
C MET A 338 25.39 17.98 2.71
N ASP A 339 26.69 17.74 2.53
CA ASP A 339 27.61 18.73 1.95
C ASP A 339 27.27 19.01 0.49
N TYR A 340 26.90 17.97 -0.26
CA TYR A 340 26.46 18.14 -1.64
C TYR A 340 25.13 18.91 -1.73
N LEU A 341 24.15 18.55 -0.88
CA LEU A 341 22.87 19.24 -0.78
C LEU A 341 23.07 20.74 -0.47
N ARG A 342 23.89 21.08 0.53
CA ARG A 342 24.21 22.47 0.88
C ARG A 342 24.74 23.25 -0.32
N ARG A 343 25.64 22.67 -1.11
CA ARG A 343 26.22 23.32 -2.29
C ARG A 343 25.18 23.58 -3.37
N LEU A 344 24.29 22.62 -3.62
CA LEU A 344 23.20 22.77 -4.59
C LEU A 344 22.21 23.85 -4.15
N VAL A 345 21.82 23.82 -2.87
CA VAL A 345 20.92 24.82 -2.27
C VAL A 345 21.55 26.21 -2.32
N GLU A 346 22.83 26.37 -2.00
CA GLU A 346 23.52 27.66 -2.09
C GLU A 346 23.46 28.21 -3.52
N THR A 347 23.76 27.37 -4.52
CA THR A 347 23.73 27.76 -5.94
C THR A 347 22.32 28.19 -6.37
N GLY A 348 21.31 27.40 -6.00
CA GLY A 348 19.91 27.69 -6.32
C GLY A 348 19.38 28.93 -5.60
N ALA A 349 19.71 29.09 -4.33
CA ALA A 349 19.32 30.23 -3.51
C ALA A 349 19.93 31.53 -4.03
N VAL A 350 21.19 31.53 -4.47
CA VAL A 350 21.81 32.69 -5.13
C VAL A 350 21.04 33.07 -6.41
N ARG A 351 20.61 32.09 -7.22
CA ARG A 351 19.80 32.34 -8.42
C ARG A 351 18.43 32.95 -8.10
N ARG A 352 17.79 32.52 -7.00
CA ARG A 352 16.42 32.93 -6.64
C ARG A 352 16.34 34.20 -5.78
N TYR A 353 17.22 34.32 -4.80
CA TYR A 353 17.18 35.37 -3.76
C TYR A 353 18.39 36.32 -3.82
N GLY A 354 19.38 36.04 -4.67
CA GLY A 354 20.63 36.78 -4.75
C GLY A 354 21.68 36.31 -3.74
N ALA A 355 22.87 36.91 -3.82
CA ALA A 355 24.01 36.57 -2.95
C ALA A 355 23.66 36.71 -1.46
N ARG A 356 24.25 35.82 -0.64
CA ARG A 356 24.07 35.81 0.81
C ARG A 356 24.39 37.20 1.40
N PRO A 357 23.54 37.75 2.28
CA PRO A 357 23.78 39.06 2.89
C PRO A 357 25.10 39.09 3.63
N VAL A 358 25.80 40.21 3.52
CA VAL A 358 26.98 40.55 4.33
C VAL A 358 26.47 41.52 5.40
N ASP A 359 26.69 41.19 6.68
CA ASP A 359 26.30 41.95 7.88
C ASP A 359 24.81 41.89 8.34
N GLY A 360 24.63 41.79 9.67
CA GLY A 360 23.49 41.18 10.36
C GLY A 360 22.27 42.03 10.71
N GLU A 361 21.93 43.07 9.96
CA GLU A 361 20.70 43.87 10.22
C GLU A 361 19.90 44.22 8.95
N ASP A 362 19.79 43.29 8.01
CA ASP A 362 18.89 43.47 6.86
C ASP A 362 17.55 42.72 7.11
N LEU A 363 16.45 43.46 7.23
CA LEU A 363 15.06 42.95 7.30
C LEU A 363 14.48 42.59 5.92
N SER A 364 15.29 42.66 4.86
CA SER A 364 14.87 42.30 3.51
C SER A 364 14.34 40.87 3.42
N LEU A 365 13.51 40.64 2.41
CA LEU A 365 13.06 39.30 2.02
C LEU A 365 14.25 38.35 1.82
N ARG A 366 15.35 38.83 1.23
CA ARG A 366 16.59 38.08 1.02
C ARG A 366 17.18 37.56 2.33
N SER A 367 17.32 38.41 3.34
CA SER A 367 17.88 38.00 4.64
C SER A 367 16.98 37.07 5.44
N ARG A 368 15.66 37.18 5.25
CA ARG A 368 14.71 36.19 5.78
C ARG A 368 14.87 34.85 5.06
N ALA A 369 14.98 34.86 3.73
CA ALA A 369 15.11 33.64 2.95
C ALA A 369 16.35 32.82 3.32
N TRP A 370 17.52 33.47 3.42
CA TRP A 370 18.75 32.78 3.83
C TRP A 370 18.69 32.20 5.25
N ARG A 371 18.09 32.93 6.21
CA ARG A 371 17.87 32.40 7.58
C ARG A 371 16.93 31.20 7.58
N THR A 372 15.85 31.24 6.80
CA THR A 372 14.94 30.10 6.64
C THR A 372 15.65 28.91 6.03
N ILE A 373 16.42 29.10 4.96
CA ILE A 373 17.20 28.03 4.32
C ILE A 373 18.17 27.38 5.30
N ASP A 374 18.90 28.16 6.10
CA ASP A 374 19.84 27.62 7.09
C ASP A 374 19.12 26.74 8.14
N HIS A 375 18.00 27.22 8.68
CA HIS A 375 17.15 26.44 9.61
C HIS A 375 16.62 25.15 8.97
N GLU A 376 16.10 25.22 7.74
CA GLU A 376 15.60 24.03 7.04
C GLU A 376 16.72 22.99 6.83
N LEU A 377 17.92 23.42 6.44
CA LEU A 377 19.07 22.53 6.24
C LEU A 377 19.53 21.88 7.54
N GLU A 378 19.46 22.58 8.68
CA GLU A 378 19.75 22.00 10.00
C GLU A 378 18.76 20.89 10.36
N VAL A 379 17.46 21.12 10.14
CA VAL A 379 16.42 20.10 10.38
C VAL A 379 16.59 18.90 9.45
N ILE A 380 16.87 19.13 8.17
CA ILE A 380 17.12 18.05 7.18
C ILE A 380 18.32 17.20 7.60
N ALA A 381 19.40 17.84 8.07
CA ALA A 381 20.59 17.15 8.55
C ALA A 381 20.30 16.32 9.80
N ALA A 382 19.60 16.90 10.78
CA ALA A 382 19.26 16.23 12.04
C ALA A 382 18.39 14.98 11.82
N LEU A 383 17.50 15.02 10.83
CA LEU A 383 16.61 13.91 10.51
C LEU A 383 17.19 12.93 9.48
N GLY A 384 18.36 13.22 8.90
CA GLY A 384 19.04 12.33 7.96
C GLY A 384 18.35 12.21 6.59
N PHE A 385 17.66 13.26 6.12
CA PHE A 385 16.91 13.25 4.85
C PHE A 385 17.67 13.83 3.65
N ALA A 386 18.98 14.08 3.76
CA ALA A 386 19.75 14.69 2.68
C ALA A 386 19.65 13.90 1.36
N GLY A 387 19.87 12.57 1.39
CA GLY A 387 19.71 11.69 0.23
C GLY A 387 18.32 11.77 -0.41
N TYR A 388 17.25 11.90 0.39
CA TYR A 388 15.88 12.03 -0.13
C TYR A 388 15.70 13.30 -0.99
N PHE A 389 16.19 14.44 -0.51
CA PHE A 389 16.15 15.70 -1.29
C PHE A 389 16.98 15.61 -2.57
N LEU A 390 18.14 14.94 -2.51
CA LEU A 390 19.01 14.75 -3.67
C LEU A 390 18.37 13.86 -4.75
N VAL A 391 17.66 12.79 -4.36
CA VAL A 391 16.90 11.95 -5.30
C VAL A 391 15.81 12.75 -6.00
N VAL A 392 15.01 13.51 -5.25
CA VAL A 392 13.96 14.37 -5.82
C VAL A 392 14.58 15.43 -6.74
N TRP A 393 15.67 16.07 -6.31
CA TRP A 393 16.40 17.04 -7.13
C TRP A 393 16.89 16.42 -8.45
N ASP A 394 17.46 15.22 -8.43
CA ASP A 394 17.95 14.54 -9.64
C ASP A 394 16.83 14.28 -10.65
N ILE A 395 15.65 13.86 -10.17
CA ILE A 395 14.46 13.68 -11.00
C ILE A 395 14.02 15.02 -11.61
N VAL A 396 13.96 16.08 -10.81
CA VAL A 396 13.60 17.43 -11.29
C VAL A 396 14.62 17.94 -12.32
N GLN A 397 15.91 17.66 -12.12
CA GLN A 397 16.96 18.01 -13.07
C GLN A 397 16.88 17.21 -14.37
N PHE A 398 16.48 15.93 -14.31
CA PHE A 398 16.17 15.17 -15.52
C PHE A 398 15.00 15.79 -16.28
N CYS A 399 13.92 16.13 -15.59
CA CYS A 399 12.79 16.83 -16.20
C CYS A 399 13.22 18.14 -16.86
N GLU A 400 14.03 18.97 -16.19
CA GLU A 400 14.55 20.23 -16.75
C GLU A 400 15.41 20.01 -18.01
N ARG A 401 16.30 19.01 -18.02
CA ARG A 401 17.13 18.69 -19.20
C ARG A 401 16.35 18.10 -20.37
N SER A 402 15.26 17.40 -20.07
CA SER A 402 14.40 16.73 -21.06
C SER A 402 13.22 17.60 -21.50
N ASP A 403 13.19 18.86 -21.06
CA ASP A 403 12.13 19.83 -21.33
C ASP A 403 10.76 19.29 -20.88
N ILE A 404 10.67 18.77 -19.67
CA ILE A 404 9.46 18.25 -19.06
C ILE A 404 9.11 19.15 -17.88
N LEU A 405 7.94 19.78 -17.91
CA LEU A 405 7.45 20.52 -16.76
C LEU A 405 7.11 19.57 -15.61
N CYS A 406 7.66 19.89 -14.46
CA CYS A 406 7.35 19.24 -13.21
C CYS A 406 7.27 20.25 -12.06
N GLN A 407 6.51 19.90 -11.03
CA GLN A 407 6.25 20.73 -9.86
C GLN A 407 6.07 19.87 -8.61
N GLY A 408 6.79 20.20 -7.56
CA GLY A 408 6.58 19.62 -6.24
C GLY A 408 5.23 20.04 -5.65
N ARG A 409 4.50 19.07 -5.09
CA ARG A 409 3.16 19.21 -4.53
C ARG A 409 3.15 19.04 -3.01
N GLY A 410 2.04 19.45 -2.40
CA GLY A 410 1.77 19.18 -1.00
C GLY A 410 2.59 20.10 -0.10
N SER A 411 3.08 19.56 1.01
CA SER A 411 3.85 20.32 1.98
C SER A 411 5.24 20.73 1.47
N ALA A 412 5.75 20.12 0.40
CA ALA A 412 7.03 20.51 -0.21
C ALA A 412 7.05 21.99 -0.64
N ALA A 413 5.89 22.57 -0.96
CA ALA A 413 5.74 23.99 -1.28
C ALA A 413 6.08 24.92 -0.12
N ASN A 414 6.11 24.43 1.12
CA ASN A 414 6.43 25.21 2.31
C ASN A 414 7.94 25.30 2.60
N SER A 415 8.79 24.73 1.74
CA SER A 415 10.24 24.69 1.93
C SER A 415 10.97 25.64 0.99
N ALA A 416 11.75 26.54 1.58
CA ALA A 416 12.67 27.41 0.86
C ALA A 416 13.81 26.61 0.21
N VAL A 417 14.24 25.50 0.83
CA VAL A 417 15.19 24.54 0.23
C VAL A 417 14.61 23.91 -1.05
N CYS A 418 13.36 23.44 -1.03
CA CYS A 418 12.72 22.91 -2.23
C CYS A 418 12.60 23.95 -3.35
N TYR A 419 12.29 25.20 -3.01
CA TYR A 419 12.24 26.30 -3.98
C TYR A 419 13.61 26.61 -4.58
N ALA A 420 14.66 26.65 -3.74
CA ALA A 420 16.05 26.86 -4.18
C ALA A 420 16.53 25.75 -5.12
N LEU A 421 16.20 24.49 -4.83
CA LEU A 421 16.50 23.34 -5.69
C LEU A 421 15.66 23.28 -6.98
N GLY A 422 14.66 24.15 -7.13
CA GLY A 422 13.77 24.17 -8.28
C GLY A 422 12.68 23.09 -8.27
N ILE A 423 12.60 22.32 -7.17
CA ILE A 423 11.58 21.28 -6.93
C ILE A 423 10.20 21.94 -6.91
N THR A 424 10.05 23.09 -6.26
CA THR A 424 8.83 23.90 -6.31
C THR A 424 9.06 25.20 -7.05
N LYS A 425 8.00 25.72 -7.71
CA LYS A 425 7.98 27.07 -8.30
C LYS A 425 7.35 28.13 -7.37
N ALA A 426 6.90 27.76 -6.17
CA ALA A 426 6.29 28.68 -5.21
C ALA A 426 7.31 29.13 -4.14
N ASP A 427 7.47 30.44 -3.96
CA ASP A 427 8.38 31.03 -2.96
C ASP A 427 7.74 30.98 -1.56
N ALA A 428 8.17 29.99 -0.76
CA ALA A 428 7.70 29.78 0.60
C ALA A 428 7.91 30.99 1.52
N VAL A 429 8.99 31.75 1.32
CA VAL A 429 9.37 32.87 2.18
C VAL A 429 8.50 34.08 1.91
N SER A 430 8.31 34.43 0.63
CA SER A 430 7.41 35.54 0.24
C SER A 430 5.96 35.28 0.61
N LEU A 431 5.53 34.01 0.52
CA LEU A 431 4.17 33.59 0.85
C LEU A 431 3.97 33.38 2.36
N GLY A 432 5.04 33.35 3.16
CA GLY A 432 4.98 33.16 4.61
C GLY A 432 4.43 31.79 5.00
N LEU A 433 4.88 30.74 4.31
CA LEU A 433 4.50 29.34 4.55
C LEU A 433 5.33 28.76 5.70
N LEU A 434 4.77 27.74 6.38
CA LEU A 434 5.37 27.11 7.57
C LEU A 434 6.09 25.82 7.19
N PHE A 435 7.41 25.80 7.37
CA PHE A 435 8.25 24.64 7.07
C PHE A 435 7.93 23.42 7.96
N GLU A 436 7.58 23.64 9.23
CA GLU A 436 7.31 22.57 10.20
C GLU A 436 6.11 21.69 9.81
N ARG A 437 5.23 22.18 8.92
CA ARG A 437 4.16 21.35 8.32
C ARG A 437 4.71 20.29 7.36
N PHE A 438 5.82 20.62 6.71
CA PHE A 438 6.51 19.72 5.80
C PHE A 438 7.37 18.73 6.56
N LEU A 439 8.25 19.24 7.43
CA LEU A 439 9.22 18.42 8.14
C LEU A 439 9.42 18.98 9.56
N SER A 440 9.21 18.14 10.57
CA SER A 440 9.45 18.49 11.97
C SER A 440 9.98 17.29 12.75
N PRO A 441 10.80 17.51 13.81
CA PRO A 441 11.29 16.42 14.65
C PRO A 441 10.21 15.68 15.44
N GLU A 442 9.06 16.32 15.66
CA GLU A 442 7.92 15.76 16.42
C GLU A 442 7.02 14.84 15.57
N ARG A 443 7.26 14.79 14.25
CA ARG A 443 6.45 14.01 13.33
C ARG A 443 7.20 12.73 12.92
N ASP A 444 6.55 11.59 13.14
CA ASP A 444 7.08 10.30 12.71
C ASP A 444 6.97 10.12 11.18
N GLY A 445 8.07 9.67 10.56
CA GLY A 445 8.12 9.21 9.18
C GLY A 445 8.83 10.15 8.19
N PRO A 446 9.14 9.65 6.98
CA PRO A 446 9.80 10.43 5.93
C PRO A 446 8.91 11.58 5.40
N PRO A 447 9.50 12.68 4.90
CA PRO A 447 8.75 13.71 4.18
C PRO A 447 8.11 13.13 2.92
N ASP A 448 6.92 13.60 2.57
CA ASP A 448 6.21 13.22 1.33
C ASP A 448 6.38 14.37 0.31
N ILE A 449 7.42 14.29 -0.54
CA ILE A 449 7.57 15.18 -1.70
C ILE A 449 6.98 14.48 -2.93
N ASP A 450 5.73 14.81 -3.22
CA ASP A 450 5.06 14.41 -4.45
C ASP A 450 5.56 15.29 -5.60
N ILE A 451 5.84 14.71 -6.76
CA ILE A 451 6.20 15.44 -7.98
C ILE A 451 5.07 15.25 -9.01
N ASP A 452 4.39 16.35 -9.33
CA ASP A 452 3.50 16.41 -10.48
C ASP A 452 4.34 16.61 -11.75
N ILE A 453 4.08 15.82 -12.77
CA ILE A 453 4.78 15.78 -14.05
C ILE A 453 3.75 15.92 -15.17
N GLU A 454 4.12 16.48 -16.30
CA GLU A 454 3.30 16.42 -17.51
C GLU A 454 2.72 15.03 -17.78
N SER A 455 1.39 14.95 -17.88
CA SER A 455 0.69 13.66 -17.96
C SER A 455 1.10 12.82 -19.17
N GLY A 456 1.41 13.46 -20.30
CA GLY A 456 1.82 12.78 -21.53
C GLY A 456 3.27 12.26 -21.52
N ARG A 457 4.13 12.85 -20.68
CA ARG A 457 5.58 12.57 -20.64
C ARG A 457 6.04 11.91 -19.35
N ARG A 458 5.11 11.66 -18.43
CA ARG A 458 5.37 10.97 -17.15
C ARG A 458 6.12 9.65 -17.29
N GLU A 459 5.84 8.87 -18.33
CA GLU A 459 6.49 7.58 -18.55
C GLU A 459 8.01 7.73 -18.74
N GLU A 460 8.47 8.79 -19.39
CA GLU A 460 9.90 9.07 -19.60
C GLU A 460 10.62 9.22 -18.25
N VAL A 461 9.98 9.89 -17.29
CA VAL A 461 10.54 10.09 -15.94
C VAL A 461 10.56 8.79 -15.14
N ILE A 462 9.53 7.96 -15.26
CA ILE A 462 9.51 6.62 -14.62
C ILE A 462 10.65 5.75 -15.18
N GLN A 463 10.84 5.75 -16.51
CA GLN A 463 11.92 4.99 -17.14
C GLN A 463 13.30 5.53 -16.77
N TYR A 464 13.46 6.86 -16.67
CA TYR A 464 14.68 7.46 -16.12
C TYR A 464 15.02 6.92 -14.73
N VAL A 465 14.04 6.84 -13.82
CA VAL A 465 14.28 6.28 -12.47
C VAL A 465 14.73 4.82 -12.54
N TYR A 466 14.10 4.00 -13.40
CA TYR A 466 14.55 2.62 -13.62
C TYR A 466 15.97 2.51 -14.19
N GLU A 467 16.32 3.36 -15.14
CA GLU A 467 17.65 3.38 -15.77
C GLU A 467 18.71 3.88 -14.78
N ARG A 468 18.38 4.90 -13.99
CA ARG A 468 19.28 5.57 -13.05
C ARG A 468 19.61 4.69 -11.84
N HIS A 469 18.60 4.06 -11.25
CA HIS A 469 18.74 3.29 -10.01
C HIS A 469 18.77 1.77 -10.24
N GLY A 470 18.32 1.30 -11.40
CA GLY A 470 18.18 -0.11 -11.72
C GLY A 470 16.85 -0.70 -11.23
N ARG A 471 16.29 -1.63 -12.01
CA ARG A 471 14.99 -2.27 -11.73
C ARG A 471 14.95 -3.12 -10.46
N HIS A 472 16.11 -3.48 -9.91
CA HIS A 472 16.22 -4.18 -8.64
C HIS A 472 16.22 -3.23 -7.44
N HIS A 473 16.44 -1.93 -7.61
CA HIS A 473 16.45 -0.94 -6.53
C HIS A 473 15.24 0.01 -6.58
N ALA A 474 14.49 0.01 -7.68
CA ALA A 474 13.32 0.84 -7.86
C ALA A 474 12.17 0.07 -8.52
N ALA A 475 10.96 0.28 -8.02
CA ALA A 475 9.73 -0.34 -8.53
C ALA A 475 8.50 0.53 -8.23
N GLN A 476 7.46 0.43 -9.06
CA GLN A 476 6.18 1.06 -8.76
C GLN A 476 5.52 0.36 -7.55
N VAL A 477 4.74 1.10 -6.77
CA VAL A 477 3.88 0.51 -5.75
C VAL A 477 2.69 -0.18 -6.43
N ALA A 478 2.25 -1.33 -5.92
CA ALA A 478 1.04 -1.98 -6.42
C ALA A 478 -0.23 -1.40 -5.79
N ASN A 479 -1.36 -1.68 -6.43
CA ASN A 479 -2.68 -1.55 -5.80
C ASN A 479 -3.29 -2.93 -5.64
N VAL A 480 -3.71 -3.28 -4.44
CA VAL A 480 -4.48 -4.51 -4.21
C VAL A 480 -5.94 -4.23 -4.54
N ILE A 481 -6.39 -4.67 -5.71
CA ILE A 481 -7.78 -4.52 -6.13
C ILE A 481 -8.61 -5.58 -5.43
N THR A 482 -9.60 -5.16 -4.64
CA THR A 482 -10.48 -6.05 -3.88
C THR A 482 -11.82 -6.31 -4.57
N TYR A 483 -12.50 -7.36 -4.14
CA TYR A 483 -13.89 -7.63 -4.51
C TYR A 483 -14.82 -6.56 -3.96
N ARG A 484 -15.37 -5.73 -4.86
CA ARG A 484 -16.51 -4.85 -4.54
C ARG A 484 -17.83 -5.55 -4.83
N ALA A 485 -18.90 -5.06 -4.22
CA ALA A 485 -20.24 -5.67 -4.23
C ALA A 485 -20.68 -6.22 -5.60
N ARG A 486 -20.58 -5.41 -6.67
CA ARG A 486 -20.93 -5.84 -8.05
C ARG A 486 -20.07 -7.00 -8.57
N SER A 487 -18.75 -6.92 -8.34
CA SER A 487 -17.82 -7.96 -8.79
C SER A 487 -17.98 -9.26 -8.00
N ALA A 488 -18.27 -9.16 -6.71
CA ALA A 488 -18.53 -10.29 -5.83
C ALA A 488 -19.78 -11.05 -6.27
N VAL A 489 -20.90 -10.35 -6.47
CA VAL A 489 -22.16 -10.95 -6.96
C VAL A 489 -21.97 -11.65 -8.30
N ARG A 490 -21.30 -10.99 -9.25
CA ARG A 490 -21.09 -11.56 -10.59
C ARG A 490 -20.23 -12.83 -10.57
N ASP A 491 -19.09 -12.81 -9.85
CA ASP A 491 -18.19 -13.97 -9.81
C ASP A 491 -18.78 -15.12 -8.97
N MET A 492 -19.51 -14.84 -7.88
CA MET A 492 -20.19 -15.89 -7.09
C MET A 492 -21.41 -16.47 -7.80
N ALA A 493 -22.16 -15.67 -8.56
CA ALA A 493 -23.22 -16.18 -9.43
C ALA A 493 -22.66 -17.10 -10.52
N ARG A 494 -21.47 -16.80 -11.07
CA ARG A 494 -20.77 -17.69 -12.01
C ARG A 494 -20.38 -19.01 -11.34
N ALA A 495 -19.76 -18.95 -10.16
CA ALA A 495 -19.36 -20.14 -9.42
C ALA A 495 -20.55 -21.08 -9.17
N LEU A 496 -21.73 -20.50 -8.91
CA LEU A 496 -22.99 -21.21 -8.70
C LEU A 496 -23.71 -21.66 -9.98
N GLY A 497 -23.11 -21.49 -11.17
CA GLY A 497 -23.64 -22.02 -12.43
C GLY A 497 -24.72 -21.15 -13.10
N HIS A 498 -24.93 -19.90 -12.65
CA HIS A 498 -25.91 -19.02 -13.28
C HIS A 498 -25.43 -18.49 -14.64
N ALA A 499 -26.37 -18.25 -15.57
CA ALA A 499 -26.03 -17.78 -16.91
C ALA A 499 -25.45 -16.34 -16.90
N PRO A 500 -24.53 -15.99 -17.82
CA PRO A 500 -23.90 -14.65 -17.86
C PRO A 500 -24.89 -13.48 -17.84
N GLY A 501 -26.02 -13.60 -18.54
CA GLY A 501 -27.08 -12.57 -18.55
C GLY A 501 -27.70 -12.32 -17.17
N GLN A 502 -27.86 -13.38 -16.35
CA GLN A 502 -28.35 -13.25 -14.97
C GLN A 502 -27.28 -12.63 -14.06
N GLN A 503 -26.02 -13.06 -14.22
CA GLN A 503 -24.88 -12.51 -13.46
C GLN A 503 -24.80 -10.98 -13.64
N ASP A 504 -24.91 -10.50 -14.88
CA ASP A 504 -24.84 -9.08 -15.21
C ASP A 504 -26.07 -8.31 -14.72
N ALA A 505 -27.27 -8.88 -14.86
CA ALA A 505 -28.52 -8.27 -14.37
C ALA A 505 -28.47 -8.04 -12.85
N TRP A 506 -28.10 -9.06 -12.09
CA TRP A 506 -27.97 -8.98 -10.63
C TRP A 506 -26.90 -7.99 -10.19
N SER A 507 -25.74 -7.95 -10.86
CA SER A 507 -24.68 -7.00 -10.52
C SER A 507 -25.10 -5.53 -10.64
N LYS A 508 -26.07 -5.22 -11.51
CA LYS A 508 -26.58 -3.85 -11.73
C LYS A 508 -27.60 -3.41 -10.67
N GLN A 509 -28.25 -4.35 -9.98
CA GLN A 509 -29.19 -4.05 -8.89
C GLN A 509 -28.46 -3.60 -7.61
N VAL A 510 -27.15 -3.86 -7.54
CA VAL A 510 -26.31 -3.47 -6.42
C VAL A 510 -25.78 -2.04 -6.63
N ASP A 511 -25.90 -1.21 -5.60
CA ASP A 511 -25.29 0.13 -5.60
C ASP A 511 -23.77 0.01 -5.79
N GLY A 512 -23.21 0.84 -6.67
CA GLY A 512 -21.78 0.86 -6.95
C GLY A 512 -20.95 1.42 -5.80
N TRP A 513 -21.56 2.17 -4.88
CA TRP A 513 -20.91 2.85 -3.76
C TRP A 513 -21.26 2.28 -2.38
N GLY A 514 -22.26 1.39 -2.31
CA GLY A 514 -22.72 0.75 -1.07
C GLY A 514 -22.09 -0.63 -0.84
N THR A 515 -22.12 -1.09 0.42
CA THR A 515 -21.75 -2.47 0.80
C THR A 515 -22.87 -3.45 0.46
N LEU A 516 -22.56 -4.73 0.30
CA LEU A 516 -23.59 -5.75 0.10
C LEU A 516 -24.60 -5.80 1.26
N ALA A 517 -24.14 -5.51 2.49
CA ALA A 517 -25.03 -5.41 3.65
C ALA A 517 -26.13 -4.36 3.45
N THR A 518 -25.82 -3.24 2.79
CA THR A 518 -26.80 -2.20 2.46
C THR A 518 -27.82 -2.74 1.45
N THR A 519 -27.36 -3.41 0.39
CA THR A 519 -28.24 -4.03 -0.61
C THR A 519 -29.15 -5.11 -0.01
N MET A 520 -28.64 -5.93 0.90
CA MET A 520 -29.46 -6.94 1.60
C MET A 520 -30.53 -6.29 2.50
N SER A 521 -30.26 -5.11 3.06
CA SER A 521 -31.20 -4.42 3.94
C SER A 521 -32.34 -3.73 3.21
N THR A 522 -32.15 -3.32 1.95
CA THR A 522 -33.19 -2.66 1.14
C THR A 522 -34.20 -3.66 0.57
N GLY A 523 -33.78 -4.90 0.29
CA GLY A 523 -34.66 -5.98 -0.19
C GLY A 523 -35.23 -5.78 -1.60
N ASP A 524 -34.83 -4.71 -2.30
CA ASP A 524 -35.27 -4.38 -3.67
C ASP A 524 -34.38 -5.07 -4.71
N HIS A 525 -34.28 -6.39 -4.64
CA HIS A 525 -33.48 -7.20 -5.55
C HIS A 525 -34.04 -8.62 -5.68
N ASP A 526 -33.80 -9.27 -6.83
CA ASP A 526 -34.18 -10.68 -7.06
C ASP A 526 -32.97 -11.63 -7.00
N ILE A 527 -31.84 -11.16 -6.44
CA ILE A 527 -30.61 -11.92 -6.30
C ILE A 527 -30.82 -13.12 -5.34
N PRO A 528 -30.47 -14.36 -5.74
CA PRO A 528 -30.62 -15.54 -4.89
C PRO A 528 -29.84 -15.43 -3.57
N PRO A 529 -30.42 -15.87 -2.44
CA PRO A 529 -29.75 -15.81 -1.13
C PRO A 529 -28.37 -16.47 -1.10
N ALA A 530 -28.18 -17.59 -1.80
CA ALA A 530 -26.90 -18.29 -1.88
C ALA A 530 -25.81 -17.45 -2.59
N VAL A 531 -26.18 -16.66 -3.60
CA VAL A 531 -25.26 -15.75 -4.28
C VAL A 531 -24.85 -14.62 -3.33
N LEU A 532 -25.80 -14.05 -2.59
CA LEU A 532 -25.54 -12.98 -1.62
C LEU A 532 -24.67 -13.46 -0.46
N GLU A 533 -24.93 -14.67 0.06
CA GLU A 533 -24.14 -15.28 1.13
C GLU A 533 -22.67 -15.41 0.71
N MET A 534 -22.39 -15.97 -0.47
CA MET A 534 -21.04 -16.10 -0.99
C MET A 534 -20.41 -14.75 -1.36
N ALA A 535 -21.19 -13.84 -1.95
CA ALA A 535 -20.72 -12.53 -2.33
C ALA A 535 -20.33 -11.70 -1.10
N SER A 536 -21.08 -11.81 -0.01
CA SER A 536 -20.74 -11.18 1.27
C SER A 536 -19.50 -11.82 1.90
N ALA A 537 -19.31 -13.14 1.74
CA ALA A 537 -18.15 -13.84 2.26
C ALA A 537 -16.83 -13.48 1.54
N ILE A 538 -16.89 -13.09 0.25
CA ILE A 538 -15.73 -12.68 -0.55
C ILE A 538 -15.55 -11.15 -0.65
N GLU A 539 -16.52 -10.36 -0.18
CA GLU A 539 -16.44 -8.90 -0.22
C GLU A 539 -15.17 -8.41 0.46
N ASP A 540 -14.51 -7.41 -0.15
CA ASP A 540 -13.21 -6.87 0.25
C ASP A 540 -12.01 -7.84 0.22
N ALA A 541 -12.19 -9.09 -0.21
CA ALA A 541 -11.07 -9.99 -0.45
C ALA A 541 -10.20 -9.50 -1.63
N PRO A 542 -8.85 -9.59 -1.54
CA PRO A 542 -7.94 -9.36 -2.66
C PRO A 542 -8.32 -10.16 -3.91
N ARG A 543 -8.39 -9.50 -5.07
CA ARG A 543 -8.77 -10.12 -6.36
C ARG A 543 -7.62 -10.19 -7.35
N HIS A 544 -6.85 -9.11 -7.48
CA HIS A 544 -5.64 -9.05 -8.31
C HIS A 544 -4.83 -7.80 -7.97
N LEU A 545 -3.57 -7.75 -8.44
CA LEU A 545 -2.75 -6.56 -8.39
C LEU A 545 -2.99 -5.62 -9.58
N GLY A 546 -3.06 -4.33 -9.28
CA GLY A 546 -2.97 -3.21 -10.21
C GLY A 546 -1.70 -2.39 -9.96
N ILE A 547 -1.52 -1.33 -10.74
CA ILE A 547 -0.41 -0.40 -10.60
C ILE A 547 -0.92 0.83 -9.84
N HIS A 548 -0.24 1.24 -8.78
CA HIS A 548 -0.56 2.49 -8.10
C HIS A 548 -0.35 3.68 -9.05
N SER A 549 -1.22 4.69 -8.94
CA SER A 549 -1.29 5.78 -9.90
C SER A 549 -0.10 6.74 -9.85
N GLY A 550 0.70 6.75 -8.78
CA GLY A 550 1.84 7.67 -8.58
C GLY A 550 3.09 7.01 -7.99
N GLY A 551 2.93 6.45 -6.79
CA GLY A 551 3.97 5.86 -5.95
C GLY A 551 4.96 4.94 -6.64
N MET A 552 6.22 5.32 -6.51
CA MET A 552 7.41 4.53 -6.79
C MET A 552 8.23 4.43 -5.52
N VAL A 553 8.86 3.29 -5.29
CA VAL A 553 9.75 3.07 -4.14
C VAL A 553 11.18 2.94 -4.64
N MET A 554 12.12 3.52 -3.90
CA MET A 554 13.55 3.44 -4.13
C MET A 554 14.26 3.06 -2.82
N CYS A 555 15.23 2.16 -2.88
CA CYS A 555 15.94 1.63 -1.71
C CYS A 555 17.46 1.68 -1.86
N ASP A 556 18.19 1.70 -0.74
CA ASP A 556 19.66 1.67 -0.65
C ASP A 556 20.31 0.38 -1.08
N ARG A 557 19.58 -0.70 -0.87
CA ARG A 557 19.88 -2.04 -1.33
C ARG A 557 18.80 -2.46 -2.32
N PRO A 558 18.97 -3.60 -3.01
CA PRO A 558 17.94 -4.10 -3.90
C PRO A 558 16.60 -4.17 -3.16
N VAL A 559 15.59 -3.44 -3.65
CA VAL A 559 14.23 -3.46 -3.11
C VAL A 559 13.66 -4.89 -3.15
N THR A 560 14.15 -5.71 -4.09
CA THR A 560 13.87 -7.13 -4.22
C THR A 560 14.29 -7.97 -3.01
N GLU A 561 15.17 -7.48 -2.13
CA GLU A 561 15.49 -8.14 -0.85
C GLU A 561 14.49 -7.79 0.27
N VAL A 562 13.64 -6.79 0.07
CA VAL A 562 12.67 -6.31 1.06
C VAL A 562 11.25 -6.71 0.67
N CYS A 563 10.89 -6.50 -0.58
CA CYS A 563 9.59 -6.86 -1.12
C CYS A 563 9.82 -7.34 -2.56
N PRO A 564 9.29 -8.52 -2.94
CA PRO A 564 9.50 -9.00 -4.29
C PRO A 564 8.89 -8.06 -5.33
N VAL A 565 9.50 -8.05 -6.51
CA VAL A 565 9.10 -7.24 -7.65
C VAL A 565 8.57 -8.16 -8.75
N GLU A 566 7.49 -7.76 -9.42
CA GLU A 566 6.93 -8.47 -10.57
C GLU A 566 6.63 -7.54 -11.74
N TRP A 567 6.52 -8.09 -12.95
CA TRP A 567 6.08 -7.32 -14.11
C TRP A 567 4.66 -6.81 -13.89
N ALA A 568 4.40 -5.57 -14.29
CA ALA A 568 3.06 -5.03 -14.39
C ALA A 568 2.44 -5.34 -15.76
N ARG A 569 1.13 -5.11 -15.92
CA ARG A 569 0.47 -5.22 -17.25
C ARG A 569 0.96 -4.19 -18.26
N MET A 570 1.43 -3.04 -17.79
CA MET A 570 1.99 -2.01 -18.67
C MET A 570 3.42 -2.38 -19.01
N ALA A 571 3.76 -2.33 -20.30
CA ALA A 571 5.08 -2.68 -20.80
C ALA A 571 6.18 -1.90 -20.06
N ASN A 572 7.29 -2.58 -19.76
CA ASN A 572 8.47 -2.01 -19.10
C ASN A 572 8.23 -1.39 -17.72
N ARG A 573 7.12 -1.73 -17.06
CA ARG A 573 6.87 -1.37 -15.65
C ARG A 573 6.95 -2.61 -14.77
N SER A 574 7.64 -2.47 -13.64
CA SER A 574 7.64 -3.45 -12.57
C SER A 574 6.95 -2.86 -11.34
N VAL A 575 6.29 -3.70 -10.55
CA VAL A 575 5.59 -3.33 -9.33
C VAL A 575 6.09 -4.15 -8.15
N LEU A 576 6.12 -3.55 -6.97
CA LEU A 576 6.20 -4.26 -5.70
C LEU A 576 4.94 -5.09 -5.49
N GLN A 577 5.08 -6.20 -4.78
CA GLN A 577 3.94 -7.04 -4.42
C GLN A 577 3.05 -6.44 -3.31
N TRP A 578 3.44 -5.31 -2.73
CA TRP A 578 2.74 -4.62 -1.64
C TRP A 578 2.04 -3.36 -2.11
N ASP A 579 0.91 -3.07 -1.47
CA ASP A 579 0.21 -1.81 -1.65
C ASP A 579 0.88 -0.65 -0.87
N LYS A 580 0.36 0.55 -1.06
CA LYS A 580 0.86 1.77 -0.41
C LYS A 580 0.88 1.67 1.10
N ASP A 581 -0.17 1.11 1.72
CA ASP A 581 -0.29 1.03 3.17
C ASP A 581 0.67 -0.04 3.71
N ASP A 582 0.81 -1.16 3.00
CA ASP A 582 1.76 -2.23 3.32
C ASP A 582 3.22 -1.74 3.21
N CYS A 583 3.56 -0.97 2.17
CA CYS A 583 4.87 -0.33 2.04
C CYS A 583 5.16 0.63 3.21
N ALA A 584 4.19 1.49 3.55
CA ALA A 584 4.35 2.45 4.64
C ALA A 584 4.51 1.76 6.00
N ALA A 585 3.79 0.67 6.26
CA ALA A 585 3.87 -0.09 7.51
C ALA A 585 5.25 -0.72 7.77
N VAL A 586 6.02 -1.03 6.71
CA VAL A 586 7.39 -1.56 6.79
C VAL A 586 8.46 -0.46 6.67
N GLY A 587 8.05 0.80 6.49
CA GLY A 587 8.95 1.95 6.40
C GLY A 587 9.58 2.16 5.03
N LEU A 588 9.00 1.58 3.96
CA LEU A 588 9.44 1.87 2.59
C LEU A 588 9.09 3.31 2.22
N VAL A 589 10.08 4.05 1.77
CA VAL A 589 9.89 5.43 1.34
C VAL A 589 9.36 5.45 -0.09
N LYS A 590 8.22 6.09 -0.27
CA LYS A 590 7.60 6.32 -1.58
C LYS A 590 7.92 7.71 -2.12
N PHE A 591 7.96 7.78 -3.44
CA PHE A 591 8.04 9.00 -4.24
C PHE A 591 6.85 8.96 -5.20
N ASP A 592 5.90 9.87 -5.04
CA ASP A 592 4.73 9.92 -5.90
C ASP A 592 5.09 10.71 -7.18
N LEU A 593 5.24 10.00 -8.30
CA LEU A 593 5.43 10.58 -9.62
C LEU A 593 4.08 10.65 -10.32
N LEU A 594 3.38 11.77 -10.22
CA LEU A 594 2.00 11.92 -10.68
C LEU A 594 1.93 12.60 -12.05
N GLY A 595 0.93 12.22 -12.85
CA GLY A 595 0.67 12.87 -14.14
C GLY A 595 -0.40 13.95 -13.97
N LEU A 596 -0.08 15.19 -14.33
CA LEU A 596 -0.99 16.33 -14.25
C LEU A 596 -1.16 16.98 -15.63
N GLY A 597 -2.37 16.90 -16.18
CA GLY A 597 -2.67 17.45 -17.51
C GLY A 597 -2.52 18.96 -17.61
N MET A 598 -2.67 19.69 -16.50
CA MET A 598 -2.48 21.14 -16.47
C MET A 598 -1.02 21.54 -16.74
N LEU A 599 -0.04 20.72 -16.34
CA LEU A 599 1.36 21.01 -16.66
C LEU A 599 1.59 20.92 -18.18
N SER A 600 1.00 19.93 -18.85
CA SER A 600 1.10 19.82 -20.32
C SER A 600 0.43 21.01 -21.02
N ALA A 601 -0.72 21.45 -20.52
CA ALA A 601 -1.39 22.64 -21.07
C ALA A 601 -0.58 23.94 -20.84
N LEU A 602 0.08 24.08 -19.68
CA LEU A 602 0.99 25.20 -19.43
C LEU A 602 2.22 25.17 -20.33
N HIS A 603 2.82 24.00 -20.55
CA HIS A 603 3.96 23.86 -21.44
C HIS A 603 3.60 24.32 -22.86
N HIS A 604 2.53 23.78 -23.44
CA HIS A 604 2.08 24.21 -24.78
C HIS A 604 1.80 25.72 -24.85
N ALA A 605 1.25 26.32 -23.79
CA ALA A 605 1.01 27.75 -23.76
C ALA A 605 2.32 28.56 -23.74
N VAL A 606 3.32 28.12 -22.97
CA VAL A 606 4.65 28.75 -22.93
C VAL A 606 5.34 28.65 -24.30
N ASP A 607 5.26 27.49 -24.96
CA ASP A 607 5.83 27.29 -26.30
C ASP A 607 5.20 28.22 -27.33
N LEU A 608 3.87 28.31 -27.34
CA LEU A 608 3.15 29.22 -28.24
C LEU A 608 3.49 30.68 -27.97
N ILE A 609 3.69 31.08 -26.70
CA ILE A 609 4.12 32.44 -26.36
C ILE A 609 5.55 32.68 -26.85
N ALA A 610 6.46 31.71 -26.67
CA ALA A 610 7.82 31.82 -27.16
C ALA A 610 7.86 31.92 -28.70
N GLU A 611 7.11 31.08 -29.40
CA GLU A 611 7.04 31.04 -30.87
C GLU A 611 6.42 32.31 -31.47
N PHE A 612 5.24 32.71 -30.97
CA PHE A 612 4.46 33.79 -31.60
C PHE A 612 4.70 35.18 -31.00
N ARG A 613 5.29 35.27 -29.80
CA ARG A 613 5.54 36.54 -29.09
C ARG A 613 7.01 36.77 -28.76
N GLU A 614 7.90 35.82 -29.04
CA GLU A 614 9.33 35.90 -28.74
C GLU A 614 9.60 36.21 -27.26
N LYS A 615 8.74 35.69 -26.36
CA LYS A 615 8.85 35.90 -24.91
C LYS A 615 9.09 34.58 -24.21
N THR A 616 10.20 34.50 -23.48
CA THR A 616 10.47 33.39 -22.57
C THR A 616 9.75 33.64 -21.24
N ILE A 617 8.99 32.64 -20.77
CA ILE A 617 8.26 32.71 -19.52
C ILE A 617 8.87 31.72 -18.53
N ASP A 618 9.31 32.21 -17.37
CA ASP A 618 9.60 31.37 -16.20
C ASP A 618 8.38 31.39 -15.28
N LEU A 619 7.75 30.21 -15.11
CA LEU A 619 6.57 30.03 -14.27
C LEU A 619 6.79 30.45 -12.82
N ALA A 620 8.03 30.42 -12.32
CA ALA A 620 8.33 30.79 -10.94
C ALA A 620 8.44 32.30 -10.71
N THR A 621 8.50 33.10 -11.78
CA THR A 621 8.67 34.56 -11.71
C THR A 621 7.49 35.34 -12.30
N ILE A 622 6.37 34.67 -12.58
CA ILE A 622 5.18 35.33 -13.12
C ILE A 622 4.65 36.34 -12.09
N PRO A 623 4.45 37.61 -12.45
CA PRO A 623 3.92 38.62 -11.55
C PRO A 623 2.45 38.34 -11.20
N GLN A 624 2.05 38.71 -9.99
CA GLN A 624 0.65 38.67 -9.56
C GLN A 624 -0.06 39.95 -10.01
N GLU A 625 -0.67 39.92 -11.20
CA GLU A 625 -1.34 41.08 -11.81
C GLU A 625 -2.79 41.26 -11.32
N ASP A 626 -3.22 42.52 -11.18
CA ASP A 626 -4.58 42.87 -10.72
C ASP A 626 -5.67 42.41 -11.71
N GLU A 627 -5.33 42.34 -13.00
CA GLU A 627 -6.20 41.88 -14.08
C GLU A 627 -6.61 40.43 -13.91
N VAL A 628 -5.69 39.58 -13.43
CA VAL A 628 -5.96 38.17 -13.12
C VAL A 628 -7.01 38.11 -12.01
N TYR A 629 -6.81 38.83 -10.91
CA TYR A 629 -7.79 38.88 -9.82
C TYR A 629 -9.13 39.48 -10.24
N ALA A 630 -9.13 40.46 -11.16
CA ALA A 630 -10.35 41.02 -11.72
C ALA A 630 -11.12 39.98 -12.57
N MET A 631 -10.42 39.15 -13.35
CA MET A 631 -11.00 38.00 -14.07
C MET A 631 -11.63 37.00 -13.09
N LEU A 632 -10.90 36.62 -12.04
CA LEU A 632 -11.40 35.73 -11.00
C LEU A 632 -12.64 36.28 -10.29
N CYS A 633 -12.68 37.58 -9.98
CA CYS A 633 -13.86 38.24 -9.40
C CYS A 633 -15.10 38.19 -10.30
N ARG A 634 -14.94 38.04 -11.62
CA ARG A 634 -16.05 37.87 -12.58
C ARG A 634 -16.46 36.40 -12.75
N ALA A 635 -15.78 35.47 -12.06
CA ALA A 635 -15.91 34.01 -12.25
C ALA A 635 -15.62 33.56 -13.70
N ASP A 636 -14.74 34.28 -14.40
CA ASP A 636 -14.28 33.89 -15.73
C ASP A 636 -13.11 32.90 -15.59
N THR A 637 -13.42 31.69 -15.14
CA THR A 637 -12.44 30.68 -14.71
C THR A 637 -12.54 29.35 -15.43
N VAL A 638 -13.23 29.30 -16.56
CA VAL A 638 -13.27 28.09 -17.41
C VAL A 638 -11.85 27.78 -17.90
N GLY A 639 -11.34 26.59 -17.58
CA GLY A 639 -9.96 26.20 -17.90
C GLY A 639 -8.90 26.70 -16.90
N VAL A 640 -9.30 27.32 -15.78
CA VAL A 640 -8.40 27.72 -14.70
C VAL A 640 -8.40 26.64 -13.61
N PHE A 641 -7.25 26.00 -13.44
CA PHE A 641 -7.09 24.84 -12.56
C PHE A 641 -7.59 25.09 -11.12
N GLN A 642 -8.27 24.08 -10.55
CA GLN A 642 -8.93 24.06 -9.24
C GLN A 642 -10.16 24.96 -9.05
N ILE A 643 -10.25 26.11 -9.71
CA ILE A 643 -11.31 27.10 -9.48
C ILE A 643 -12.36 27.20 -10.61
N GLU A 644 -12.50 26.14 -11.40
CA GLU A 644 -13.45 26.04 -12.52
C GLU A 644 -14.79 25.37 -12.16
N SER A 645 -14.90 24.70 -11.02
CA SER A 645 -16.13 23.98 -10.69
C SER A 645 -17.30 24.96 -10.45
N ARG A 646 -18.53 24.52 -10.70
CA ARG A 646 -19.73 25.37 -10.50
C ARG A 646 -19.80 25.99 -9.10
N ALA A 647 -19.39 25.25 -8.07
CA ALA A 647 -19.39 25.74 -6.69
C ALA A 647 -18.31 26.81 -6.45
N GLN A 648 -17.13 26.65 -7.06
CA GLN A 648 -16.05 27.64 -6.99
C GLN A 648 -16.44 28.91 -7.76
N MET A 649 -16.89 28.76 -9.01
CA MET A 649 -17.38 29.86 -9.85
C MET A 649 -18.51 30.66 -9.19
N ALA A 650 -19.43 30.01 -8.49
CA ALA A 650 -20.50 30.70 -7.76
C ALA A 650 -20.00 31.50 -6.54
N THR A 651 -18.84 31.11 -5.97
CA THR A 651 -18.28 31.70 -4.77
C THR A 651 -17.34 32.87 -5.08
N LEU A 652 -16.57 32.78 -6.16
CA LEU A 652 -15.57 33.79 -6.54
C LEU A 652 -16.11 35.25 -6.59
N PRO A 653 -17.28 35.55 -7.19
CA PRO A 653 -17.81 36.93 -7.23
C PRO A 653 -18.23 37.46 -5.86
N ARG A 654 -18.50 36.56 -4.91
CA ARG A 654 -18.86 36.88 -3.53
C ARG A 654 -17.62 37.04 -2.65
N LEU A 655 -16.58 36.25 -2.92
CA LEU A 655 -15.30 36.30 -2.21
C LEU A 655 -14.45 37.51 -2.63
N LYS A 656 -14.49 37.86 -3.92
CA LYS A 656 -13.72 38.95 -4.55
C LYS A 656 -12.23 38.87 -4.23
N PRO A 657 -11.52 37.82 -4.69
CA PRO A 657 -10.10 37.65 -4.41
C PRO A 657 -9.28 38.82 -4.98
N ARG A 658 -8.30 39.31 -4.22
CA ARG A 658 -7.40 40.43 -4.58
C ARG A 658 -5.92 40.12 -4.37
N ARG A 659 -5.61 38.94 -3.83
CA ARG A 659 -4.26 38.46 -3.56
C ARG A 659 -4.26 36.94 -3.56
N PHE A 660 -3.09 36.32 -3.75
CA PHE A 660 -2.96 34.87 -3.84
C PHE A 660 -3.56 34.13 -2.63
N TYR A 661 -3.36 34.65 -1.42
CA TYR A 661 -3.90 34.02 -0.21
C TYR A 661 -5.43 33.91 -0.20
N ASP A 662 -6.14 34.78 -0.92
CA ASP A 662 -7.60 34.66 -1.02
C ASP A 662 -8.01 33.42 -1.81
N LEU A 663 -7.20 32.98 -2.78
CA LEU A 663 -7.41 31.74 -3.55
C LEU A 663 -7.14 30.50 -2.70
N VAL A 664 -6.11 30.55 -1.84
CA VAL A 664 -5.84 29.49 -0.85
C VAL A 664 -7.06 29.28 0.05
N VAL A 665 -7.70 30.36 0.48
CA VAL A 665 -8.95 30.29 1.27
C VAL A 665 -10.13 29.79 0.44
N GLU A 666 -10.28 30.22 -0.81
CA GLU A 666 -11.37 29.81 -1.71
C GLU A 666 -11.40 28.29 -1.92
N VAL A 667 -10.25 27.71 -2.26
CA VAL A 667 -10.09 26.26 -2.46
C VAL A 667 -10.28 25.48 -1.15
N ALA A 668 -9.98 26.09 0.00
CA ALA A 668 -10.22 25.48 1.31
C ALA A 668 -11.71 25.51 1.70
N LEU A 669 -12.43 26.59 1.37
CA LEU A 669 -13.84 26.78 1.72
C LEU A 669 -14.78 25.83 0.99
N ILE A 670 -14.53 25.55 -0.28
CA ILE A 670 -15.39 24.68 -1.09
C ILE A 670 -14.95 23.23 -0.95
N ARG A 671 -15.06 22.75 0.29
CA ARG A 671 -14.83 21.35 0.66
C ARG A 671 -15.97 20.87 1.55
N PRO A 672 -16.31 19.57 1.58
CA PRO A 672 -17.46 19.08 2.35
C PRO A 672 -17.44 19.47 3.82
N GLY A 673 -16.28 19.41 4.49
CA GLY A 673 -16.13 19.77 5.91
C GLY A 673 -16.54 21.22 6.21
N PRO A 674 -15.89 22.25 5.63
CA PRO A 674 -16.28 23.65 5.83
C PRO A 674 -17.70 23.99 5.38
N ILE A 675 -18.22 23.31 4.34
CA ILE A 675 -19.60 23.46 3.89
C ILE A 675 -20.58 22.94 4.95
N GLN A 676 -20.34 21.73 5.46
CA GLN A 676 -21.16 21.10 6.51
C GLN A 676 -21.03 21.83 7.85
N GLY A 677 -19.82 22.30 8.19
CA GLY A 677 -19.53 23.10 9.37
C GLY A 677 -20.04 24.54 9.31
N GLY A 678 -20.66 24.94 8.19
CA GLY A 678 -21.27 26.27 8.04
C GLY A 678 -20.26 27.43 7.99
N SER A 679 -18.98 27.16 7.75
CA SER A 679 -17.87 28.15 7.80
C SER A 679 -17.84 29.10 6.61
N VAL A 680 -18.46 28.70 5.49
CA VAL A 680 -18.45 29.45 4.21
C VAL A 680 -19.14 30.81 4.32
N HIS A 681 -20.35 30.85 4.88
CA HIS A 681 -21.12 32.09 4.95
C HIS A 681 -20.53 33.13 5.93
N PRO A 682 -20.12 32.77 7.17
CA PRO A 682 -19.45 33.69 8.09
C PRO A 682 -18.21 34.34 7.46
N TYR A 683 -17.35 33.54 6.82
CA TYR A 683 -16.15 34.07 6.18
C TYR A 683 -16.49 35.10 5.10
N ILE A 684 -17.42 34.78 4.19
CA ILE A 684 -17.81 35.69 3.10
C ILE A 684 -18.46 36.97 3.63
N ARG A 685 -19.31 36.90 4.67
CA ARG A 685 -19.92 38.10 5.26
C ARG A 685 -18.89 39.00 5.91
N ARG A 686 -17.96 38.43 6.70
CA ARG A 686 -16.87 39.18 7.33
C ARG A 686 -15.95 39.81 6.30
N ARG A 687 -15.61 39.06 5.25
CA ARG A 687 -14.80 39.55 4.13
C ARG A 687 -15.45 40.74 3.41
N ASN A 688 -16.77 40.73 3.28
CA ASN A 688 -17.54 41.82 2.66
C ASN A 688 -17.94 42.94 3.65
N GLY A 689 -17.46 42.91 4.90
CA GLY A 689 -17.80 43.91 5.92
C GLY A 689 -19.25 43.87 6.40
N GLN A 690 -19.98 42.78 6.11
CA GLN A 690 -21.38 42.58 6.51
C GLN A 690 -21.50 42.06 7.96
N GLU A 691 -20.40 41.57 8.52
CA GLU A 691 -20.28 41.04 9.88
C GLU A 691 -18.91 41.47 10.43
N PRO A 692 -18.80 41.96 11.69
CA PRO A 692 -17.51 42.29 12.27
C PRO A 692 -16.68 41.02 12.48
N VAL A 693 -15.35 41.13 12.33
CA VAL A 693 -14.44 40.03 12.68
C VAL A 693 -14.38 39.92 14.19
N THR A 694 -14.70 38.73 14.71
CA THR A 694 -14.65 38.43 16.13
C THR A 694 -13.84 37.16 16.37
N TYR A 695 -13.20 37.10 17.54
CA TYR A 695 -12.44 35.96 18.01
C TYR A 695 -13.02 35.48 19.33
N LEU A 696 -13.04 34.17 19.58
CA LEU A 696 -13.51 33.63 20.86
C LEU A 696 -12.60 34.04 22.04
N HIS A 697 -11.33 34.33 21.76
CA HIS A 697 -10.34 34.79 22.73
C HIS A 697 -9.24 35.61 22.01
N PRO A 698 -8.63 36.65 22.63
CA PRO A 698 -7.59 37.47 22.00
C PRO A 698 -6.37 36.68 21.49
N LEU A 699 -5.99 35.59 22.16
CA LEU A 699 -4.87 34.73 21.71
C LEU A 699 -5.12 34.06 20.35
N LEU A 700 -6.38 33.92 19.93
CA LEU A 700 -6.74 33.31 18.65
C LEU A 700 -6.55 34.28 17.47
N GLU A 701 -6.29 35.56 17.72
CA GLU A 701 -6.09 36.53 16.65
C GLU A 701 -4.85 36.20 15.82
N ASN A 702 -3.79 35.69 16.45
CA ASN A 702 -2.55 35.32 15.76
C ASN A 702 -2.78 34.17 14.76
N SER A 703 -3.61 33.19 15.12
CA SER A 703 -3.87 32.01 14.29
C SER A 703 -5.01 32.22 13.29
N LEU A 704 -6.07 32.92 13.68
CA LEU A 704 -7.30 33.08 12.89
C LEU A 704 -7.40 34.42 12.16
N GLY A 705 -6.49 35.37 12.39
CA GLY A 705 -6.54 36.70 11.80
C GLY A 705 -6.55 36.67 10.26
N LYS A 706 -5.72 35.80 9.66
CA LYS A 706 -5.66 35.62 8.19
C LYS A 706 -6.94 35.04 7.61
N THR A 707 -7.76 34.36 8.41
CA THR A 707 -9.06 33.78 8.00
C THR A 707 -10.25 34.46 8.66
N LEU A 708 -10.08 35.70 9.11
CA LEU A 708 -11.17 36.54 9.64
C LEU A 708 -11.93 35.88 10.80
N GLY A 709 -11.19 35.22 11.70
CA GLY A 709 -11.77 34.56 12.87
C GLY A 709 -12.50 33.24 12.57
N VAL A 710 -12.32 32.66 11.38
CA VAL A 710 -12.94 31.39 10.97
C VAL A 710 -11.85 30.31 10.87
N PRO A 711 -11.92 29.20 11.63
CA PRO A 711 -10.96 28.11 11.49
C PRO A 711 -11.20 27.35 10.18
N LEU A 712 -10.22 27.38 9.28
CA LEU A 712 -10.30 26.74 7.96
C LEU A 712 -9.19 25.72 7.70
N PHE A 713 -8.02 25.93 8.32
CA PHE A 713 -6.84 25.10 8.09
C PHE A 713 -6.47 24.29 9.33
N GLN A 714 -5.84 23.14 9.12
CA GLN A 714 -5.33 22.29 10.22
C GLN A 714 -4.27 23.03 11.04
N GLU A 715 -3.43 23.85 10.38
CA GLU A 715 -2.38 24.64 11.02
C GLU A 715 -2.93 25.65 12.01
N GLN A 716 -4.13 26.18 11.74
CA GLN A 716 -4.78 27.08 12.67
C GLN A 716 -5.19 26.34 13.93
N LEU A 717 -5.73 25.12 13.79
CA LEU A 717 -6.06 24.28 14.93
C LEU A 717 -4.82 23.93 15.76
N MET A 718 -3.68 23.66 15.11
CA MET A 718 -2.41 23.41 15.80
C MET A 718 -1.87 24.65 16.53
N GLN A 719 -2.00 25.84 15.95
CA GLN A 719 -1.60 27.09 16.63
C GLN A 719 -2.56 27.51 17.75
N MET A 720 -3.79 26.99 17.74
CA MET A 720 -4.80 27.26 18.76
C MET A 720 -4.67 26.32 19.97
N ALA A 721 -4.26 25.08 19.73
CA ALA A 721 -3.95 24.09 20.77
C ALA A 721 -2.66 24.46 21.51
#